data_AF-A0A1G0Z614-F1
#
_entry.id   AF-A0A1G0Z614-F1
#
_cell.length_a   1.000
_cell.length_b   1.000
_cell.length_c   1.000
_cell.angle_alpha   90.00
_cell.angle_beta   90.00
_cell.angle_gamma   90.00
#
_symmetry.space_group_name_H-M   'P 1'
#
loop_
_entity.id
_entity.type
_entity.pdbx_description
1 polymer ?
#
loop_
_entity_poly.entity_id
_entity_poly.type
_entity_poly.pdbx_seq_one_letter_code
_entity_poly.pdbx_strand_id
1 'polypeptide(L)'
;MNTKQKGFEMHSPNKSRTGFIIAFLIGCIAFLGISSKTCADVPVFENGKAKCVIVSNGHKKQAEELQKYFKKIGGADIPIVENGEAAKGQASIVLDIVGKIKGSSDKEKAKQGYMLKTDKNVLSISSPTERGLLYGVYGLLTDHLGVRFYTPEFELVPARTDLSIPELNDIQEPGFQIRGYVYNPLQDKAWLYKNRCGGLPVDNLSSDHSLYTWIAADKNFKDHPEWFALNRSGKREKDWGMGVCGTNKELAKELAKNMLAGYKNPDDKPEMRFLRIAQGDGFTPCQCPECRALVQKEGTEAAPTIMLLNGALEEATKTYPNLHVITYSYFNTLIPPKNLKPHKNLWINVVSSSLSQNQAGDQLNEIQGIPANRHYERAITEWCKSASGVTIYHWDGVDQGNSEYSEWPNLFPHCKDIKFWYEAGVTGAQVAGKVNWGPLSEYTWFNLMWNPKQDAEKLVKDFLKGYYGEKAAPILWDYLVYVDKLRKESGYGCPTVRWSSWATIMVDKIFTPEVCEKMDKMMDEAIKAASTEKDPIYLKHTTDAKASSVDQLFLSVAKTKPYQIVKDNVSGKDWFVHGNDPNAPARIERLAAMTDRPRMYHPLEIRKTWVVREHGSPVAKIANNDFSAIIAPKLDGRIVSLIHKPTGKELFAIDENQAGYKDGIPGKTKVWDIKEATGNSVATITKIGPVEWLSSFGEHLFRRTVSLQKDGSLQIDRDYENLGKSSCPMPGCRFSSVWPLALPEASLSALGIQGGGIDKCISLANLDPSGAAPVKTQRAKDRLAADCQNPLFDEMTELPGSNEMVFPISKKEGNISIQLTRGDGILLELTSPADGWETLTIRPNIEKKTLEITLTGVQQQIGKDAMKLAFPQEVLKVREVKKIETIAAKKEIKEKIQPKIKVTGKDSAINEIDGAELIWIPAGKFLRGSKPGIGGSDEWPQREIELDGYWIYKYPVTFGQFKKYIAATGKKMPEMPWGQAMMLDKSVSEDKYPVILSWVEAEDYAKWAAASLPSEAQWEKAARGTDGREYPWGDKWIPENAVGMERTVEQFQDGMFPVGSSPKGISPYGVEDMAGNVWEWVADWYEQDYYKNSPAKNPQGPENGANKVLRGGDGVWSEDCARSAARFLCPPKARDYVKTGFRCVIVSADQNK
;
A
#
# COMPACT_ATOMS: atom_id res chain seq x y z
N MET A 1 -11.11 -53.13 -38.10
CA MET A 1 -10.07 -54.16 -37.86
C MET A 1 -9.49 -53.85 -36.48
N ASN A 2 -9.97 -54.53 -35.43
CA ASN A 2 -9.30 -55.68 -34.76
C ASN A 2 -7.84 -55.32 -34.37
N THR A 3 -7.37 -55.36 -33.11
CA THR A 3 -7.70 -56.27 -31.99
C THR A 3 -7.04 -55.81 -30.66
N LYS A 4 -7.79 -55.92 -29.54
CA LYS A 4 -7.46 -56.52 -28.19
C LYS A 4 -6.23 -56.07 -27.35
N GLN A 5 -6.21 -56.09 -26.00
CA GLN A 5 -7.20 -56.26 -24.89
C GLN A 5 -6.45 -56.25 -23.52
N LYS A 6 -7.21 -55.98 -22.43
CA LYS A 6 -7.02 -56.20 -20.96
C LYS A 6 -6.60 -54.96 -20.15
N GLY A 7 -7.34 -54.41 -19.17
CA GLY A 7 -8.61 -54.74 -18.52
C GLY A 7 -8.43 -55.27 -17.10
N PHE A 8 -8.88 -54.54 -16.06
CA PHE A 8 -9.70 -55.04 -14.93
C PHE A 8 -10.14 -53.91 -13.97
N GLU A 9 -11.45 -53.80 -13.76
CA GLU A 9 -12.18 -53.04 -12.73
C GLU A 9 -12.70 -53.98 -11.63
N MET A 10 -13.02 -53.41 -10.46
CA MET A 10 -14.24 -53.60 -9.63
C MET A 10 -13.93 -53.69 -8.12
N HIS A 11 -14.61 -52.89 -7.28
CA HIS A 11 -15.85 -53.34 -6.60
C HIS A 11 -16.45 -52.30 -5.62
N SER A 12 -17.77 -52.19 -5.69
CA SER A 12 -18.72 -51.86 -4.60
C SER A 12 -19.49 -53.17 -4.25
N PRO A 13 -20.06 -53.38 -3.04
CA PRO A 13 -21.52 -53.17 -2.87
C PRO A 13 -22.08 -52.89 -1.44
N ASN A 14 -23.39 -52.63 -1.42
CA ASN A 14 -24.36 -52.37 -0.35
C ASN A 14 -24.92 -53.64 0.38
N LYS A 15 -25.46 -53.42 1.60
CA LYS A 15 -26.66 -53.99 2.31
C LYS A 15 -26.95 -55.51 2.47
N SER A 16 -27.13 -55.87 3.76
CA SER A 16 -28.16 -56.74 4.44
C SER A 16 -28.34 -58.24 4.10
N ARG A 17 -28.20 -59.11 5.13
CA ARG A 17 -29.30 -59.89 5.76
C ARG A 17 -28.80 -60.94 6.78
N THR A 18 -29.32 -60.80 8.02
CA THR A 18 -29.91 -61.84 8.89
C THR A 18 -29.12 -63.08 9.35
N GLY A 19 -28.96 -63.20 10.67
CA GLY A 19 -29.39 -64.41 11.39
C GLY A 19 -28.41 -65.04 12.40
N PHE A 20 -28.91 -65.19 13.65
CA PHE A 20 -28.48 -66.08 14.75
C PHE A 20 -27.32 -65.57 15.65
N ILE A 21 -27.39 -65.50 17.00
CA ILE A 21 -28.37 -65.89 18.03
C ILE A 21 -28.04 -65.13 19.34
N ILE A 22 -29.06 -64.57 19.99
CA ILE A 22 -29.41 -64.59 21.42
C ILE A 22 -28.26 -64.54 22.46
N ALA A 23 -28.11 -63.41 23.14
CA ALA A 23 -28.13 -63.27 24.61
C ALA A 23 -27.93 -61.79 24.99
N PHE A 24 -28.46 -61.39 26.14
CA PHE A 24 -28.38 -60.05 26.76
C PHE A 24 -29.40 -58.99 26.33
N LEU A 25 -30.67 -59.32 26.61
CA LEU A 25 -31.67 -58.33 27.01
C LEU A 25 -32.59 -58.97 28.06
N ILE A 26 -32.12 -59.05 29.32
CA ILE A 26 -32.90 -59.00 30.57
C ILE A 26 -31.93 -58.42 31.61
N GLY A 27 -32.20 -57.20 32.06
CA GLY A 27 -31.37 -56.49 33.03
C GLY A 27 -31.67 -55.00 33.14
N CYS A 28 -32.92 -54.59 32.90
CA CYS A 28 -33.44 -53.35 33.49
C CYS A 28 -33.84 -53.65 34.94
N ILE A 29 -33.60 -52.66 35.80
CA ILE A 29 -33.96 -52.54 37.22
C ILE A 29 -32.81 -52.89 38.18
N ALA A 30 -32.45 -51.87 38.97
CA ALA A 30 -31.52 -51.85 40.12
C ALA A 30 -30.03 -51.57 39.84
N PHE A 31 -29.71 -50.32 39.49
CA PHE A 31 -28.61 -49.57 40.16
C PHE A 31 -28.98 -48.08 40.23
N LEU A 32 -30.00 -47.79 41.03
CA LEU A 32 -30.09 -46.53 41.77
C LEU A 32 -29.10 -46.65 42.93
N GLY A 33 -28.19 -45.67 43.07
CA GLY A 33 -27.39 -45.60 44.30
C GLY A 33 -25.99 -45.00 44.25
N ILE A 34 -25.64 -44.14 43.29
CA ILE A 34 -24.60 -43.13 43.55
C ILE A 34 -25.17 -41.78 43.12
N SER A 35 -25.73 -41.08 44.10
CA SER A 35 -26.02 -39.65 43.99
C SER A 35 -24.70 -38.93 43.75
N SER A 36 -24.39 -38.60 42.50
CA SER A 36 -23.65 -37.36 42.26
C SER A 36 -24.58 -36.26 42.75
N LYS A 37 -24.27 -35.67 43.90
CA LYS A 37 -24.94 -34.45 44.35
C LYS A 37 -24.77 -33.43 43.22
N THR A 38 -25.79 -33.24 42.40
CA THR A 38 -25.86 -32.11 41.49
C THR A 38 -25.76 -30.86 42.36
N CYS A 39 -24.68 -30.13 42.17
CA CYS A 39 -24.52 -28.81 42.74
C CYS A 39 -25.73 -27.98 42.26
N ALA A 40 -26.53 -27.43 43.17
CA ALA A 40 -27.61 -26.54 42.77
C ALA A 40 -27.02 -25.32 42.04
N ASP A 41 -27.67 -24.83 41.00
CA ASP A 41 -27.25 -23.61 40.29
C ASP A 41 -27.11 -22.44 41.28
N VAL A 42 -26.17 -21.53 41.02
CA VAL A 42 -25.99 -20.34 41.85
C VAL A 42 -27.03 -19.30 41.42
N PRO A 43 -28.06 -18.98 42.25
CA PRO A 43 -29.09 -18.03 41.87
C PRO A 43 -28.53 -16.60 41.91
N VAL A 44 -28.63 -15.88 40.80
CA VAL A 44 -28.15 -14.49 40.68
C VAL A 44 -29.32 -13.52 40.71
N PHE A 45 -30.30 -13.72 39.83
CA PHE A 45 -31.54 -12.94 39.77
C PHE A 45 -32.77 -13.83 39.74
N GLU A 46 -33.81 -13.41 40.43
CA GLU A 46 -35.16 -13.99 40.33
C GLU A 46 -36.17 -12.84 40.33
N ASN A 47 -37.03 -12.79 39.32
CA ASN A 47 -38.00 -11.70 39.11
C ASN A 47 -37.37 -10.30 39.20
N GLY A 48 -36.15 -10.13 38.66
CA GLY A 48 -35.39 -8.87 38.66
C GLY A 48 -34.81 -8.45 40.01
N LYS A 49 -34.82 -9.34 41.03
CA LYS A 49 -34.22 -9.08 42.34
C LYS A 49 -32.95 -9.90 42.53
N ALA A 50 -31.91 -9.29 43.08
CA ALA A 50 -30.65 -9.97 43.39
C ALA A 50 -30.87 -11.08 44.44
N LYS A 51 -30.30 -12.25 44.20
CA LYS A 51 -30.37 -13.44 45.07
C LYS A 51 -29.03 -13.92 45.61
N CYS A 52 -27.95 -13.29 45.16
CA CYS A 52 -26.62 -13.51 45.68
C CYS A 52 -25.98 -12.22 46.18
N VAL A 53 -24.79 -12.35 46.75
CA VAL A 53 -23.87 -11.24 47.06
C VAL A 53 -22.53 -11.45 46.37
N ILE A 54 -21.82 -10.37 46.08
CA ILE A 54 -20.45 -10.43 45.56
C ILE A 54 -19.50 -10.23 46.74
N VAL A 55 -18.63 -11.20 47.00
CA VAL A 55 -17.59 -11.13 48.04
C VAL A 55 -16.30 -10.64 47.39
N SER A 56 -15.85 -9.43 47.77
CA SER A 56 -14.70 -8.77 47.15
C SER A 56 -13.35 -9.33 47.60
N ASN A 57 -13.23 -9.75 48.87
CA ASN A 57 -11.97 -10.12 49.51
C ASN A 57 -10.84 -9.12 49.24
N GLY A 58 -11.13 -7.81 49.33
CA GLY A 58 -10.18 -6.73 49.03
C GLY A 58 -10.09 -6.32 47.55
N HIS A 59 -10.69 -7.07 46.61
CA HIS A 59 -10.65 -6.81 45.16
C HIS A 59 -11.84 -5.99 44.67
N LYS A 60 -12.05 -4.82 45.29
CA LYS A 60 -13.26 -4.00 45.10
C LYS A 60 -13.50 -3.60 43.63
N LYS A 61 -12.45 -3.27 42.87
CA LYS A 61 -12.57 -2.84 41.46
C LYS A 61 -13.17 -3.93 40.57
N GLN A 62 -12.74 -5.18 40.76
CA GLN A 62 -13.22 -6.34 40.02
C GLN A 62 -14.67 -6.66 40.41
N ALA A 63 -15.00 -6.55 41.70
CA ALA A 63 -16.36 -6.72 42.20
C ALA A 63 -17.32 -5.64 41.66
N GLU A 64 -16.90 -4.37 41.63
CA GLU A 64 -17.67 -3.25 41.08
C GLU A 64 -17.89 -3.40 39.56
N GLU A 65 -16.89 -3.84 38.80
CA GLU A 65 -17.05 -4.10 37.37
C GLU A 65 -18.03 -5.25 37.11
N LEU A 66 -17.99 -6.31 37.92
CA LEU A 66 -18.95 -7.42 37.83
C LEU A 66 -20.38 -6.97 38.20
N GLN A 67 -20.55 -6.24 39.31
CA GLN A 67 -21.84 -5.67 39.74
C GLN A 67 -22.45 -4.80 38.65
N LYS A 68 -21.64 -3.94 38.03
CA LYS A 68 -22.06 -3.06 36.93
C LYS A 68 -22.69 -3.83 35.77
N TYR A 69 -22.10 -4.94 35.33
CA TYR A 69 -22.72 -5.74 34.25
C TYR A 69 -23.90 -6.57 34.72
N PHE A 70 -23.88 -7.10 35.94
CA PHE A 70 -25.07 -7.75 36.48
C PHE A 70 -26.25 -6.78 36.58
N LYS A 71 -26.02 -5.52 36.95
CA LYS A 71 -27.04 -4.48 36.92
C LYS A 71 -27.59 -4.26 35.51
N LYS A 72 -26.73 -4.25 34.49
CA LYS A 72 -27.16 -4.15 33.09
C LYS A 72 -27.95 -5.39 32.62
N ILE A 73 -27.63 -6.57 33.13
CA ILE A 73 -28.31 -7.84 32.78
C ILE A 73 -29.67 -7.95 33.49
N GLY A 74 -29.68 -7.86 34.82
CA GLY A 74 -30.85 -8.14 35.66
C GLY A 74 -31.64 -6.92 36.15
N GLY A 75 -31.13 -5.70 35.92
CA GLY A 75 -31.80 -4.45 36.29
C GLY A 75 -31.63 -4.03 37.75
N ALA A 76 -30.99 -4.83 38.60
CA ALA A 76 -30.79 -4.55 40.03
C ALA A 76 -29.32 -4.70 40.44
N ASP A 77 -28.91 -3.93 41.45
CA ASP A 77 -27.57 -4.03 42.03
C ASP A 77 -27.47 -5.27 42.93
N ILE A 78 -26.41 -6.05 42.74
CA ILE A 78 -26.04 -7.16 43.61
C ILE A 78 -25.16 -6.60 44.74
N PRO A 79 -25.48 -6.77 46.03
CA PRO A 79 -24.67 -6.21 47.12
C PRO A 79 -23.22 -6.72 47.09
N ILE A 80 -22.26 -5.82 47.34
CA ILE A 80 -20.84 -6.16 47.50
C ILE A 80 -20.51 -6.18 48.98
N VAL A 81 -19.88 -7.26 49.46
CA VAL A 81 -19.42 -7.43 50.84
C VAL A 81 -17.93 -7.74 50.87
N GLU A 82 -17.25 -7.38 51.98
CA GLU A 82 -15.78 -7.44 52.03
C GLU A 82 -15.24 -8.86 52.21
N ASN A 83 -15.94 -9.75 52.93
CA ASN A 83 -15.46 -11.08 53.25
C ASN A 83 -16.60 -12.12 53.31
N GLY A 84 -16.21 -13.40 53.30
CA GLY A 84 -17.17 -14.52 53.28
C GLY A 84 -18.04 -14.65 54.53
N GLU A 85 -17.65 -14.07 55.66
CA GLU A 85 -18.47 -14.06 56.87
C GLU A 85 -19.74 -13.22 56.69
N ALA A 86 -19.61 -12.08 55.99
CA ALA A 86 -20.74 -11.21 55.65
C ALA A 86 -21.71 -11.84 54.62
N ALA A 87 -21.29 -12.90 53.93
CA ALA A 87 -22.10 -13.65 52.95
C ALA A 87 -22.70 -14.96 53.51
N LYS A 88 -22.51 -15.25 54.80
CA LYS A 88 -22.86 -16.55 55.40
C LYS A 88 -24.36 -16.87 55.26
N GLY A 89 -24.67 -18.01 54.63
CA GLY A 89 -26.04 -18.48 54.42
C GLY A 89 -26.75 -17.91 53.17
N GLN A 90 -26.07 -17.07 52.39
CA GLN A 90 -26.58 -16.54 51.11
C GLN A 90 -25.82 -17.18 49.94
N ALA A 91 -26.42 -17.17 48.75
CA ALA A 91 -25.67 -17.48 47.53
C ALA A 91 -24.62 -16.40 47.30
N SER A 92 -23.43 -16.76 46.80
CA SER A 92 -22.35 -15.79 46.68
C SER A 92 -21.47 -16.01 45.45
N ILE A 93 -20.89 -14.91 44.97
CA ILE A 93 -19.82 -14.91 43.97
C ILE A 93 -18.57 -14.38 44.65
N VAL A 94 -17.54 -15.21 44.77
CA VAL A 94 -16.33 -14.92 45.55
C VAL A 94 -15.17 -14.67 44.61
N LEU A 95 -14.45 -13.57 44.83
CA LEU A 95 -13.27 -13.19 44.07
C LEU A 95 -12.02 -13.45 44.91
N ASP A 96 -11.06 -14.23 44.40
CA ASP A 96 -9.87 -14.62 45.15
C ASP A 96 -8.57 -14.58 44.34
N ILE A 97 -7.49 -14.11 44.98
CA ILE A 97 -6.13 -14.33 44.48
C ILE A 97 -5.54 -15.61 45.10
N VAL A 98 -5.00 -16.49 44.25
CA VAL A 98 -4.36 -17.75 44.64
C VAL A 98 -2.91 -17.80 44.19
N GLY A 99 -2.03 -18.57 44.83
CA GLY A 99 -0.63 -18.64 44.37
C GLY A 99 -0.46 -19.22 42.96
N LYS A 100 -1.25 -20.25 42.62
CA LYS A 100 -1.31 -20.90 41.30
C LYS A 100 -2.67 -21.57 41.15
N ILE A 101 -3.23 -21.54 39.94
CA ILE A 101 -4.45 -22.29 39.64
C ILE A 101 -4.11 -23.78 39.51
N LYS A 102 -4.83 -24.64 40.24
CA LYS A 102 -4.61 -26.08 40.17
C LYS A 102 -5.01 -26.60 38.78
N GLY A 103 -4.07 -27.23 38.09
CA GLY A 103 -4.26 -27.71 36.71
C GLY A 103 -3.73 -26.75 35.64
N SER A 104 -3.25 -25.57 36.02
CA SER A 104 -2.65 -24.62 35.09
C SER A 104 -1.21 -24.97 34.69
N SER A 105 -0.78 -24.48 33.53
CA SER A 105 0.60 -24.63 33.06
C SER A 105 1.61 -23.87 33.94
N ASP A 106 2.89 -24.22 33.83
CA ASP A 106 4.00 -23.54 34.52
C ASP A 106 4.56 -22.34 33.73
N LYS A 107 3.91 -21.95 32.63
CA LYS A 107 4.35 -20.83 31.79
C LYS A 107 3.92 -19.50 32.39
N GLU A 108 4.70 -18.43 32.14
CA GLU A 108 4.40 -17.07 32.62
C GLU A 108 3.00 -16.57 32.24
N LYS A 109 2.49 -16.97 31.08
CA LYS A 109 1.14 -16.65 30.61
C LYS A 109 0.02 -17.16 31.54
N ALA A 110 0.25 -18.22 32.32
CA ALA A 110 -0.71 -18.77 33.27
C ALA A 110 -0.99 -17.83 34.46
N LYS A 111 -0.11 -16.86 34.75
CA LYS A 111 -0.35 -15.82 35.77
C LYS A 111 -1.53 -14.89 35.42
N GLN A 112 -1.91 -14.86 34.14
CA GLN A 112 -3.06 -14.13 33.63
C GLN A 112 -4.31 -15.02 33.50
N GLY A 113 -4.20 -16.32 33.79
CA GLY A 113 -5.32 -17.26 33.76
C GLY A 113 -6.26 -17.09 34.94
N TYR A 114 -7.42 -17.74 34.86
CA TYR A 114 -8.43 -17.76 35.92
C TYR A 114 -9.14 -19.12 36.00
N MET A 115 -9.81 -19.37 37.11
CA MET A 115 -10.70 -20.50 37.31
C MET A 115 -12.08 -20.01 37.75
N LEU A 116 -13.12 -20.50 37.08
CA LEU A 116 -14.52 -20.37 37.48
C LEU A 116 -14.98 -21.71 38.03
N LYS A 117 -15.35 -21.76 39.31
CA LYS A 117 -15.77 -23.00 39.96
C LYS A 117 -17.01 -22.80 40.80
N THR A 118 -18.03 -23.60 40.59
CA THR A 118 -19.19 -23.67 41.48
C THR A 118 -19.02 -24.74 42.54
N ASP A 119 -19.40 -24.43 43.78
CA ASP A 119 -19.61 -25.39 44.86
C ASP A 119 -20.84 -24.97 45.67
N LYS A 120 -21.90 -25.78 45.58
CA LYS A 120 -23.26 -25.48 46.02
C LYS A 120 -23.71 -24.11 45.49
N ASN A 121 -24.07 -23.20 46.39
CA ASN A 121 -24.57 -21.87 46.09
C ASN A 121 -23.44 -20.81 45.97
N VAL A 122 -22.19 -21.25 45.76
CA VAL A 122 -21.03 -20.36 45.66
C VAL A 122 -20.38 -20.52 44.29
N LEU A 123 -20.14 -19.40 43.59
CA LEU A 123 -19.25 -19.33 42.45
C LEU A 123 -17.94 -18.66 42.87
N SER A 124 -16.82 -19.36 42.76
CA SER A 124 -15.48 -18.79 42.95
C SER A 124 -14.87 -18.39 41.61
N ILE A 125 -14.39 -17.15 41.54
CA ILE A 125 -13.52 -16.63 40.47
C ILE A 125 -12.14 -16.44 41.09
N SER A 126 -11.18 -17.28 40.67
CA SER A 126 -9.82 -17.25 41.25
C SER A 126 -8.73 -17.07 40.20
N SER A 127 -7.66 -16.36 40.55
CA SER A 127 -6.55 -16.06 39.64
C SER A 127 -5.24 -15.79 40.40
N PRO A 128 -4.04 -15.97 39.78
CA PRO A 128 -2.77 -15.59 40.40
C PRO A 128 -2.52 -14.09 40.51
N THR A 129 -3.24 -13.27 39.75
CA THR A 129 -3.05 -11.82 39.70
C THR A 129 -4.38 -11.08 39.64
N GLU A 130 -4.38 -9.81 40.05
CA GLU A 130 -5.55 -8.92 39.88
C GLU A 130 -5.98 -8.77 38.42
N ARG A 131 -5.03 -8.85 37.47
CA ARG A 131 -5.32 -8.82 36.04
C ARG A 131 -6.03 -10.08 35.58
N GLY A 132 -5.54 -11.26 35.96
CA GLY A 132 -6.22 -12.51 35.66
C GLY A 132 -7.60 -12.60 36.34
N LEU A 133 -7.76 -11.99 37.52
CA LEU A 133 -9.04 -11.95 38.23
C LEU A 133 -10.07 -11.10 37.46
N LEU A 134 -9.62 -9.94 36.93
CA LEU A 134 -10.43 -9.12 36.04
C LEU A 134 -10.76 -9.86 34.73
N TYR A 135 -9.83 -10.63 34.16
CA TYR A 135 -10.13 -11.49 33.01
C TYR A 135 -11.11 -12.61 33.35
N GLY A 136 -11.13 -13.12 34.58
CA GLY A 136 -12.12 -14.09 35.05
C GLY A 136 -13.52 -13.49 35.13
N VAL A 137 -13.65 -12.23 35.58
CA VAL A 137 -14.91 -11.47 35.51
C VAL A 137 -15.39 -11.36 34.06
N TYR A 138 -14.52 -10.93 33.14
CA TYR A 138 -14.89 -10.83 31.73
C TYR A 138 -15.14 -12.19 31.07
N GLY A 139 -14.43 -13.25 31.48
CA GLY A 139 -14.65 -14.62 31.05
C GLY A 139 -16.03 -15.13 31.44
N LEU A 140 -16.45 -14.92 32.69
CA LEU A 140 -17.82 -15.23 33.11
C LEU A 140 -18.85 -14.48 32.24
N LEU A 141 -18.64 -13.17 32.04
CA LEU A 141 -19.56 -12.34 31.26
C LEU A 141 -19.66 -12.79 29.79
N THR A 142 -18.52 -13.06 29.16
CA THR A 142 -18.43 -13.34 27.73
C THR A 142 -18.72 -14.80 27.39
N ASP A 143 -18.08 -15.74 28.08
CA ASP A 143 -18.15 -17.15 27.74
C ASP A 143 -19.44 -17.81 28.27
N HIS A 144 -19.98 -17.32 29.40
CA HIS A 144 -21.11 -17.96 30.09
C HIS A 144 -22.40 -17.12 30.12
N LEU A 145 -22.31 -15.79 30.08
CA LEU A 145 -23.49 -14.90 30.20
C LEU A 145 -23.91 -14.21 28.88
N GLY A 146 -23.15 -14.39 27.81
CA GLY A 146 -23.50 -13.89 26.48
C GLY A 146 -23.23 -12.40 26.26
N VAL A 147 -22.44 -11.77 27.13
CA VAL A 147 -21.98 -10.39 26.93
C VAL A 147 -20.94 -10.34 25.80
N ARG A 148 -20.93 -9.28 24.98
CA ARG A 148 -19.95 -9.08 23.91
C ARG A 148 -19.43 -7.65 23.90
N PHE A 149 -18.12 -7.48 23.76
CA PHE A 149 -17.45 -6.18 23.77
C PHE A 149 -16.86 -5.84 22.39
N TYR A 150 -17.72 -5.58 21.41
CA TYR A 150 -17.32 -5.48 20.01
C TYR A 150 -16.45 -4.26 19.70
N THR A 151 -16.79 -3.07 20.20
CA THR A 151 -15.97 -1.85 20.10
C THR A 151 -16.03 -1.08 21.42
N PRO A 152 -15.22 -0.04 21.65
CA PRO A 152 -15.37 0.80 22.85
C PRO A 152 -16.76 1.41 23.00
N GLU A 153 -17.42 1.69 21.89
CA GLU A 153 -18.71 2.38 21.81
C GLU A 153 -19.90 1.41 21.76
N PHE A 154 -19.67 0.14 21.42
CA PHE A 154 -20.75 -0.84 21.25
C PHE A 154 -20.45 -2.17 21.96
N GLU A 155 -21.31 -2.48 22.93
CA GLU A 155 -21.35 -3.75 23.65
C GLU A 155 -22.76 -4.33 23.61
N LEU A 156 -22.86 -5.65 23.52
CA LEU A 156 -24.11 -6.39 23.61
C LEU A 156 -24.22 -6.98 25.01
N VAL A 157 -25.25 -6.57 25.77
CA VAL A 157 -25.53 -7.10 27.12
C VAL A 157 -26.94 -7.69 27.13
N PRO A 158 -27.10 -9.01 27.25
CA PRO A 158 -28.41 -9.64 27.30
C PRO A 158 -29.19 -9.24 28.55
N ALA A 159 -30.45 -8.81 28.40
CA ALA A 159 -31.34 -8.57 29.53
C ALA A 159 -32.00 -9.87 30.00
N ARG A 160 -31.95 -10.17 31.30
CA ARG A 160 -32.51 -11.37 31.94
C ARG A 160 -32.98 -11.06 33.35
N THR A 161 -34.29 -11.08 33.60
CA THR A 161 -34.87 -10.90 34.95
C THR A 161 -34.63 -12.11 35.86
N ASP A 162 -34.37 -13.27 35.26
CA ASP A 162 -34.09 -14.51 35.94
C ASP A 162 -32.75 -15.05 35.41
N LEU A 163 -31.81 -15.27 36.32
CA LEU A 163 -30.47 -15.72 35.99
C LEU A 163 -29.95 -16.61 37.11
N SER A 164 -29.56 -17.83 36.75
CA SER A 164 -28.77 -18.71 37.61
C SER A 164 -27.53 -19.17 36.83
N ILE A 165 -26.41 -19.30 37.54
CA ILE A 165 -25.16 -19.78 36.95
C ILE A 165 -25.12 -21.30 37.13
N PRO A 166 -25.00 -22.08 36.02
CA PRO A 166 -24.97 -23.53 36.09
C PRO A 166 -23.67 -24.03 36.75
N GLU A 167 -23.55 -25.34 36.95
CA GLU A 167 -22.31 -25.94 37.42
C GLU A 167 -21.13 -25.59 36.49
N LEU A 168 -20.10 -24.96 37.04
CA LEU A 168 -18.86 -24.58 36.35
C LEU A 168 -17.65 -25.24 37.00
N ASN A 169 -16.74 -25.71 36.16
CA ASN A 169 -15.37 -26.09 36.52
C ASN A 169 -14.44 -25.75 35.34
N ASP A 170 -14.29 -24.45 35.11
CA ASP A 170 -13.66 -23.88 33.92
C ASP A 170 -12.31 -23.25 34.27
N ILE A 171 -11.23 -23.76 33.67
CA ILE A 171 -9.86 -23.25 33.84
C ILE A 171 -9.42 -22.65 32.52
N GLN A 172 -9.04 -21.37 32.56
CA GLN A 172 -8.69 -20.60 31.37
C GLN A 172 -7.29 -20.02 31.49
N GLU A 173 -6.54 -20.10 30.39
CA GLU A 173 -5.21 -19.49 30.22
C GLU A 173 -5.08 -18.91 28.82
N PRO A 174 -4.43 -17.75 28.65
CA PRO A 174 -4.24 -17.17 27.32
C PRO A 174 -3.31 -18.01 26.44
N GLY A 175 -3.57 -17.98 25.13
CA GLY A 175 -2.72 -18.55 24.08
C GLY A 175 -1.33 -17.93 24.08
N PHE A 176 -1.28 -16.59 24.05
CA PHE A 176 -0.07 -15.77 24.02
C PHE A 176 0.10 -14.96 25.31
N GLN A 177 1.33 -14.67 25.72
CA GLN A 177 1.63 -13.87 26.90
C GLN A 177 1.30 -12.38 26.70
N ILE A 178 1.54 -11.87 25.49
CA ILE A 178 1.32 -10.46 25.10
C ILE A 178 0.40 -10.44 23.89
N ARG A 179 -0.69 -9.66 23.97
CA ARG A 179 -1.81 -9.64 23.01
C ARG A 179 -2.23 -8.18 22.75
N GLY A 180 -2.00 -7.62 21.56
CA GLY A 180 -2.42 -6.24 21.31
C GLY A 180 -1.99 -5.62 19.98
N TYR A 181 -1.89 -4.29 19.96
CA TYR A 181 -1.47 -3.49 18.79
C TYR A 181 -0.11 -2.84 19.01
N VAL A 182 0.61 -2.56 17.91
CA VAL A 182 1.90 -1.86 17.94
C VAL A 182 1.77 -0.39 18.38
N TYR A 183 0.77 0.36 17.91
CA TYR A 183 0.70 1.81 18.09
C TYR A 183 -0.10 2.26 19.34
N ASN A 184 0.54 3.09 20.18
CA ASN A 184 0.10 3.43 21.54
C ASN A 184 -1.06 4.45 21.68
N PRO A 185 -1.26 5.49 20.82
CA PRO A 185 -2.37 6.43 20.99
C PRO A 185 -3.76 5.84 20.64
N LEU A 186 -3.83 4.56 20.29
CA LEU A 186 -5.03 3.89 19.75
C LEU A 186 -5.67 2.89 20.72
N GLN A 187 -5.09 2.72 21.90
CA GLN A 187 -5.50 1.69 22.85
C GLN A 187 -6.41 2.27 23.92
N ASP A 188 -7.73 2.16 23.72
CA ASP A 188 -8.64 2.14 24.86
C ASP A 188 -8.31 0.87 25.67
N LYS A 189 -7.45 1.05 26.68
CA LYS A 189 -6.98 -0.05 27.53
C LYS A 189 -8.13 -0.74 28.25
N ALA A 190 -9.18 -0.01 28.63
CA ALA A 190 -10.32 -0.59 29.30
C ALA A 190 -11.02 -1.58 28.37
N TRP A 191 -11.26 -1.18 27.11
CA TRP A 191 -11.85 -2.06 26.10
C TRP A 191 -10.95 -3.25 25.72
N LEU A 192 -9.63 -3.06 25.64
CA LEU A 192 -8.69 -4.18 25.43
C LEU A 192 -8.80 -5.22 26.56
N TYR A 193 -8.85 -4.78 27.82
CA TYR A 193 -8.95 -5.69 28.95
C TYR A 193 -10.30 -6.42 29.01
N LYS A 194 -11.40 -5.76 28.61
CA LYS A 194 -12.72 -6.41 28.43
C LYS A 194 -12.65 -7.60 27.46
N ASN A 195 -11.82 -7.49 26.42
CA ASN A 195 -11.55 -8.56 25.46
C ASN A 195 -10.37 -9.48 25.86
N ARG A 196 -9.92 -9.39 27.11
CA ARG A 196 -8.81 -10.19 27.66
C ARG A 196 -7.47 -10.00 26.91
N CYS A 197 -7.30 -8.87 26.23
CA CYS A 197 -6.04 -8.43 25.62
C CYS A 197 -5.13 -7.69 26.61
N GLY A 198 -3.93 -7.34 26.18
CA GLY A 198 -2.82 -6.89 27.02
C GLY A 198 -1.88 -8.03 27.38
N GLY A 199 -0.99 -7.81 28.36
CA GLY A 199 -0.01 -8.81 28.75
C GLY A 199 0.78 -8.40 29.98
N LEU A 200 1.47 -9.38 30.57
CA LEU A 200 2.47 -9.16 31.61
C LEU A 200 3.86 -9.54 31.07
N PRO A 201 4.92 -8.79 31.39
CA PRO A 201 4.92 -7.59 32.25
C PRO A 201 4.41 -6.32 31.57
N VAL A 202 4.21 -6.35 30.24
CA VAL A 202 3.77 -5.18 29.45
C VAL A 202 2.62 -5.52 28.51
N ASP A 203 1.74 -4.53 28.29
CA ASP A 203 0.61 -4.66 27.36
C ASP A 203 1.06 -4.77 25.89
N ASN A 204 2.23 -4.20 25.55
CA ASN A 204 2.79 -4.16 24.20
C ASN A 204 4.32 -4.20 24.26
N LEU A 205 4.93 -5.04 23.42
CA LEU A 205 6.36 -5.28 23.34
C LEU A 205 6.81 -5.43 21.87
N SER A 206 6.83 -4.30 21.16
CA SER A 206 7.50 -4.13 19.87
C SER A 206 8.86 -3.47 20.11
N SER A 207 9.84 -3.74 19.25
CA SER A 207 11.08 -2.95 19.24
C SER A 207 10.87 -1.56 18.64
N ASP A 208 11.95 -0.79 18.49
CA ASP A 208 12.01 0.52 17.84
C ASP A 208 13.38 0.77 17.19
N HIS A 209 13.45 1.64 16.19
CA HIS A 209 14.68 1.95 15.44
C HIS A 209 15.63 2.87 16.22
N SER A 210 15.93 2.51 17.46
CA SER A 210 16.60 3.34 18.46
C SER A 210 18.09 3.01 18.64
N LEU A 211 18.63 1.99 17.97
CA LEU A 211 20.04 1.57 18.15
C LEU A 211 21.02 2.74 18.02
N TYR A 212 20.82 3.60 17.01
CA TYR A 212 21.63 4.81 16.77
C TYR A 212 21.58 5.81 17.93
N THR A 213 20.42 5.95 18.57
CA THR A 213 20.23 6.76 19.77
C THR A 213 20.97 6.15 20.95
N TRP A 214 20.87 4.83 21.15
CA TRP A 214 21.54 4.12 22.25
C TRP A 214 23.07 4.14 22.16
N ILE A 215 23.64 4.18 20.95
CA ILE A 215 25.09 4.32 20.76
C ILE A 215 25.54 5.78 20.62
N ALA A 216 24.61 6.75 20.77
CA ALA A 216 24.84 8.17 20.59
C ALA A 216 25.61 8.49 19.28
N ALA A 217 25.08 8.00 18.15
CA ALA A 217 25.75 7.98 16.85
C ALA A 217 26.36 9.33 16.45
N ASP A 218 25.62 10.44 16.62
CA ASP A 218 26.07 11.78 16.26
C ASP A 218 27.27 12.26 17.07
N LYS A 219 27.34 11.84 18.34
CA LYS A 219 28.43 12.21 19.25
C LYS A 219 29.67 11.34 19.02
N ASN A 220 29.47 10.04 18.87
CA ASN A 220 30.57 9.08 18.89
C ASN A 220 31.23 8.85 17.52
N PHE A 221 30.57 9.21 16.41
CA PHE A 221 31.10 8.94 15.05
C PHE A 221 32.47 9.57 14.77
N LYS A 222 32.73 10.78 15.30
CA LYS A 222 33.99 11.48 15.06
C LYS A 222 35.18 10.73 15.67
N ASP A 223 35.00 10.25 16.90
CA ASP A 223 36.08 9.65 17.69
C ASP A 223 36.16 8.13 17.49
N HIS A 224 35.05 7.50 17.11
CA HIS A 224 34.91 6.06 16.91
C HIS A 224 34.24 5.69 15.57
N PRO A 225 34.78 6.11 14.41
CA PRO A 225 34.19 5.78 13.12
C PRO A 225 34.13 4.26 12.86
N GLU A 226 34.99 3.47 13.50
CA GLU A 226 35.04 2.00 13.40
C GLU A 226 33.84 1.28 14.04
N TRP A 227 33.03 1.97 14.84
CA TRP A 227 31.79 1.43 15.40
C TRP A 227 30.66 1.36 14.37
N PHE A 228 30.76 2.15 13.31
CA PHE A 228 29.69 2.32 12.32
C PHE A 228 29.95 1.45 11.08
N ALA A 229 28.92 1.22 10.26
CA ALA A 229 29.07 0.37 9.08
C ALA A 229 30.14 0.92 8.13
N LEU A 230 30.99 0.02 7.64
CA LEU A 230 31.77 0.26 6.42
C LEU A 230 30.82 0.04 5.24
N ASN A 231 30.62 1.03 4.39
CA ASN A 231 29.84 0.88 3.17
C ASN A 231 30.69 0.17 2.09
N ARG A 232 30.08 -0.16 0.95
CA ARG A 232 30.77 -0.83 -0.17
C ARG A 232 31.89 0.01 -0.80
N SER A 233 31.83 1.34 -0.65
CA SER A 233 32.86 2.27 -1.12
C SER A 233 34.02 2.43 -0.13
N GLY A 234 34.06 1.64 0.95
CA GLY A 234 35.12 1.68 1.96
C GLY A 234 35.04 2.88 2.91
N LYS A 235 33.90 3.57 2.97
CA LYS A 235 33.66 4.71 3.88
C LYS A 235 32.82 4.29 5.08
N ARG A 236 33.16 4.79 6.27
CA ARG A 236 32.34 4.62 7.48
C ARG A 236 31.20 5.63 7.48
N GLU A 237 29.99 5.20 7.80
CA GLU A 237 28.79 6.05 7.79
C GLU A 237 27.91 5.82 9.02
N LYS A 238 27.45 6.92 9.63
CA LYS A 238 26.52 6.93 10.78
C LYS A 238 25.06 7.14 10.38
N ASP A 239 24.74 7.03 9.09
CA ASP A 239 23.39 7.23 8.59
C ASP A 239 22.43 6.20 9.20
N TRP A 240 21.22 6.64 9.55
CA TRP A 240 20.20 5.76 10.14
C TRP A 240 19.82 4.60 9.21
N GLY A 241 20.02 4.78 7.91
CA GLY A 241 19.84 3.75 6.91
C GLY A 241 20.98 2.72 6.83
N MET A 242 22.10 2.95 7.47
CA MET A 242 23.20 1.99 7.49
C MET A 242 23.00 1.00 8.65
N GLY A 243 23.85 -0.02 8.74
CA GLY A 243 24.02 -0.83 9.95
C GLY A 243 25.11 -0.28 10.88
N VAL A 244 25.43 -1.03 11.92
CA VAL A 244 26.61 -0.79 12.78
C VAL A 244 27.62 -1.94 12.62
N CYS A 245 28.85 -1.74 13.08
CA CYS A 245 29.86 -2.80 13.10
C CYS A 245 29.59 -3.77 14.26
N GLY A 246 28.79 -4.81 14.00
CA GLY A 246 28.33 -5.73 15.03
C GLY A 246 29.41 -6.61 15.68
N THR A 247 30.59 -6.70 15.07
CA THR A 247 31.74 -7.45 15.61
C THR A 247 32.64 -6.62 16.52
N ASN A 248 32.40 -5.31 16.68
CA ASN A 248 33.24 -4.43 17.50
C ASN A 248 32.94 -4.60 19.00
N LYS A 249 33.93 -5.05 19.78
CA LYS A 249 33.78 -5.33 21.21
C LYS A 249 33.67 -4.06 22.07
N GLU A 250 34.31 -2.96 21.69
CA GLU A 250 34.23 -1.70 22.44
C GLU A 250 32.86 -1.04 22.26
N LEU A 251 32.28 -1.14 21.05
CA LEU A 251 30.89 -0.74 20.82
C LEU A 251 29.92 -1.51 21.72
N ALA A 252 30.12 -2.83 21.87
CA ALA A 252 29.28 -3.65 22.76
C ALA A 252 29.35 -3.17 24.23
N LYS A 253 30.54 -2.80 24.72
CA LYS A 253 30.72 -2.25 26.06
C LYS A 253 30.09 -0.87 26.23
N GLU A 254 30.25 0.03 25.25
CA GLU A 254 29.62 1.36 25.31
C GLU A 254 28.10 1.24 25.25
N LEU A 255 27.57 0.33 24.42
CA LEU A 255 26.15 0.03 24.39
C LEU A 255 25.65 -0.52 25.74
N ALA A 256 26.38 -1.45 26.36
CA ALA A 256 26.06 -1.97 27.69
C ALA A 256 26.01 -0.86 28.75
N LYS A 257 27.01 0.03 28.76
CA LYS A 257 27.04 1.20 29.65
C LYS A 257 25.82 2.10 29.45
N ASN A 258 25.42 2.35 28.21
CA ASN A 258 24.25 3.16 27.91
C ASN A 258 22.95 2.45 28.30
N MET A 259 22.84 1.14 28.09
CA MET A 259 21.73 0.31 28.60
C MET A 259 21.60 0.45 30.12
N LEU A 260 22.70 0.29 30.88
CA LEU A 260 22.71 0.43 32.34
C LEU A 260 22.28 1.83 32.79
N ALA A 261 22.69 2.87 32.06
CA ALA A 261 22.29 4.24 32.36
C ALA A 261 20.79 4.47 32.11
N GLY A 262 20.23 3.91 31.03
CA GLY A 262 18.82 4.01 30.69
C GLY A 262 17.88 3.13 31.54
N TYR A 263 18.41 2.06 32.13
CA TYR A 263 17.64 1.07 32.90
C TYR A 263 17.37 1.46 34.38
N LYS A 264 17.84 2.63 34.84
CA LYS A 264 17.69 3.07 36.24
C LYS A 264 16.19 3.06 36.67
N ASN A 265 15.88 2.38 37.79
CA ASN A 265 14.55 2.11 38.39
C ASN A 265 13.74 0.90 37.85
N PRO A 266 14.28 -0.34 37.87
CA PRO A 266 13.58 -1.51 37.32
C PRO A 266 12.51 -2.15 38.23
N ASP A 267 12.52 -1.85 39.54
CA ASP A 267 11.64 -2.51 40.51
C ASP A 267 10.27 -1.83 40.66
N ASP A 268 10.17 -0.53 40.34
CA ASP A 268 8.91 0.22 40.43
C ASP A 268 8.05 0.13 39.15
N LYS A 269 8.62 -0.35 38.04
CA LYS A 269 7.99 -0.36 36.71
C LYS A 269 8.36 -1.61 35.91
N PRO A 270 7.57 -2.69 35.97
CA PRO A 270 7.80 -3.92 35.21
C PRO A 270 7.99 -3.71 33.70
N GLU A 271 7.43 -2.64 33.15
CA GLU A 271 7.59 -2.23 31.76
C GLU A 271 8.96 -1.68 31.38
N MET A 272 9.70 -1.15 32.36
CA MET A 272 11.07 -0.68 32.16
C MET A 272 12.06 -1.84 32.09
N ARG A 273 11.62 -3.08 32.31
CA ARG A 273 12.47 -4.28 32.25
C ARG A 273 12.91 -4.65 30.83
N PHE A 274 12.29 -4.08 29.81
CA PHE A 274 12.62 -4.31 28.40
C PHE A 274 13.13 -3.03 27.74
N LEU A 275 14.38 -3.04 27.30
CA LEU A 275 14.92 -2.02 26.41
C LEU A 275 14.61 -2.39 24.95
N ARG A 276 14.10 -1.43 24.19
CA ARG A 276 13.81 -1.58 22.75
C ARG A 276 15.02 -1.05 22.01
N ILE A 277 15.68 -1.92 21.25
CA ILE A 277 16.95 -1.60 20.55
C ILE A 277 16.99 -2.37 19.24
N ALA A 278 16.72 -1.68 18.12
CA ALA A 278 16.86 -2.24 16.78
C ALA A 278 17.50 -1.26 15.79
N GLN A 279 18.03 -1.83 14.71
CA GLN A 279 18.58 -1.16 13.53
C GLN A 279 17.53 -0.31 12.78
N GLY A 280 17.97 0.67 11.98
CA GLY A 280 17.10 1.48 11.10
C GLY A 280 16.71 0.80 9.78
N ASP A 281 15.93 1.51 8.94
CA ASP A 281 15.30 0.97 7.71
C ASP A 281 16.10 1.14 6.41
N GLY A 282 17.40 1.46 6.42
CA GLY A 282 18.14 1.61 5.14
C GLY A 282 18.87 0.36 4.66
N PHE A 283 18.68 -0.76 5.38
CA PHE A 283 19.01 -2.12 4.93
C PHE A 283 20.44 -2.37 4.45
N THR A 284 21.39 -1.49 4.75
CA THR A 284 22.75 -1.58 4.25
C THR A 284 23.70 -2.12 5.34
N PRO A 285 24.12 -3.38 5.28
CA PRO A 285 24.90 -3.98 6.36
C PRO A 285 26.39 -3.58 6.31
N CYS A 286 27.09 -3.72 7.44
CA CYS A 286 28.51 -3.40 7.54
C CYS A 286 29.38 -4.34 6.69
N GLN A 287 30.18 -3.76 5.78
CA GLN A 287 31.06 -4.46 4.84
C GLN A 287 32.47 -4.73 5.39
N CYS A 288 32.74 -4.53 6.68
CA CYS A 288 34.07 -4.82 7.21
C CYS A 288 34.39 -6.33 7.18
N PRO A 289 35.66 -6.73 7.01
CA PRO A 289 36.04 -8.14 6.81
C PRO A 289 35.49 -9.08 7.90
N GLU A 290 35.49 -8.64 9.15
CA GLU A 290 35.03 -9.43 10.29
C GLU A 290 33.52 -9.65 10.27
N CYS A 291 32.74 -8.60 9.96
CA CYS A 291 31.29 -8.73 9.82
C CYS A 291 30.93 -9.64 8.64
N ARG A 292 31.62 -9.49 7.50
CA ARG A 292 31.39 -10.34 6.33
C ARG A 292 31.75 -11.81 6.60
N ALA A 293 32.88 -12.07 7.27
CA ALA A 293 33.27 -13.42 7.68
C ALA A 293 32.25 -14.05 8.65
N LEU A 294 31.70 -13.26 9.58
CA LEU A 294 30.64 -13.73 10.47
C LEU A 294 29.35 -14.07 9.71
N VAL A 295 28.92 -13.21 8.78
CA VAL A 295 27.74 -13.45 7.94
C VAL A 295 27.93 -14.71 7.09
N GLN A 296 29.10 -14.89 6.47
CA GLN A 296 29.41 -16.10 5.70
C GLN A 296 29.35 -17.37 6.56
N LYS A 297 29.89 -17.31 7.79
CA LYS A 297 29.88 -18.43 8.73
C LYS A 297 28.47 -18.79 9.20
N GLU A 298 27.66 -17.78 9.53
CA GLU A 298 26.34 -17.97 10.13
C GLU A 298 25.20 -18.04 9.11
N GLY A 299 25.45 -17.65 7.86
CA GLY A 299 24.51 -17.68 6.73
C GLY A 299 23.44 -16.59 6.74
N THR A 300 23.64 -15.47 7.46
CA THR A 300 22.63 -14.41 7.59
C THR A 300 23.20 -13.05 8.03
N GLU A 301 22.56 -11.95 7.59
CA GLU A 301 22.85 -10.59 8.05
C GLU A 301 22.37 -10.28 9.48
N ALA A 302 21.55 -11.17 10.08
CA ALA A 302 21.20 -11.02 11.48
C ALA A 302 22.43 -11.17 12.40
N ALA A 303 23.45 -11.92 11.98
CA ALA A 303 24.53 -12.36 12.85
C ALA A 303 25.34 -11.22 13.50
N PRO A 304 25.76 -10.15 12.79
CA PRO A 304 26.45 -9.01 13.42
C PRO A 304 25.61 -8.32 14.50
N THR A 305 24.32 -8.06 14.26
CA THR A 305 23.44 -7.42 15.24
C THR A 305 23.26 -8.29 16.48
N ILE A 306 23.04 -9.60 16.29
CA ILE A 306 22.92 -10.56 17.40
C ILE A 306 24.23 -10.64 18.18
N MET A 307 25.39 -10.64 17.51
CA MET A 307 26.69 -10.66 18.18
C MET A 307 26.91 -9.43 19.05
N LEU A 308 26.57 -8.24 18.55
CA LEU A 308 26.67 -6.99 19.29
C LEU A 308 25.78 -6.99 20.54
N LEU A 309 24.50 -7.35 20.37
CA LEU A 309 23.53 -7.34 21.47
C LEU A 309 23.84 -8.42 22.51
N ASN A 310 24.33 -9.59 22.08
CA ASN A 310 24.83 -10.61 22.99
C ASN A 310 25.98 -10.09 23.85
N GLY A 311 26.98 -9.44 23.23
CA GLY A 311 28.12 -8.86 23.95
C GLY A 311 27.70 -7.77 24.93
N ALA A 312 26.76 -6.91 24.55
CA ALA A 312 26.25 -5.86 25.42
C ALA A 312 25.43 -6.42 26.60
N LEU A 313 24.60 -7.43 26.37
CA LEU A 313 23.81 -8.09 27.41
C LEU A 313 24.67 -8.90 28.37
N GLU A 314 25.71 -9.58 27.88
CA GLU A 314 26.67 -10.30 28.73
C GLU A 314 27.29 -9.38 29.78
N GLU A 315 27.55 -8.11 29.42
CA GLU A 315 28.06 -7.12 30.36
C GLU A 315 26.97 -6.51 31.24
N ALA A 316 25.86 -6.05 30.64
CA ALA A 316 24.81 -5.34 31.37
C ALA A 316 24.11 -6.24 32.41
N THR A 317 23.92 -7.54 32.11
CA THR A 317 23.20 -8.46 32.98
C THR A 317 23.99 -8.92 34.21
N LYS A 318 25.30 -8.62 34.27
CA LYS A 318 26.09 -8.75 35.51
C LYS A 318 25.57 -7.82 36.61
N THR A 319 25.11 -6.64 36.23
CA THR A 319 24.55 -5.64 37.13
C THR A 319 23.04 -5.82 37.30
N TYR A 320 22.32 -6.05 36.21
CA TYR A 320 20.86 -6.25 36.23
C TYR A 320 20.46 -7.58 35.55
N PRO A 321 20.42 -8.71 36.29
CA PRO A 321 20.11 -10.02 35.71
C PRO A 321 18.74 -10.13 35.02
N ASN A 322 17.80 -9.24 35.37
CA ASN A 322 16.45 -9.19 34.83
C ASN A 322 16.27 -8.21 33.66
N LEU A 323 17.32 -7.49 33.25
CA LEU A 323 17.28 -6.59 32.10
C LEU A 323 17.11 -7.40 30.82
N HIS A 324 16.09 -7.08 30.03
CA HIS A 324 15.86 -7.66 28.72
C HIS A 324 16.02 -6.63 27.62
N VAL A 325 16.40 -7.10 26.43
CA VAL A 325 16.40 -6.30 25.19
C VAL A 325 15.51 -6.99 24.18
N ILE A 326 14.77 -6.21 23.39
CA ILE A 326 14.06 -6.72 22.21
C ILE A 326 14.51 -6.01 20.94
N THR A 327 14.79 -6.78 19.89
CA THR A 327 15.30 -6.28 18.60
C THR A 327 14.50 -6.80 17.40
N TYR A 328 14.53 -6.09 16.28
CA TYR A 328 13.81 -6.49 15.06
C TYR A 328 14.57 -7.55 14.26
N SER A 329 13.80 -8.52 13.74
CA SER A 329 14.22 -9.48 12.72
C SER A 329 13.35 -9.29 11.48
N TYR A 330 13.88 -8.65 10.45
CA TYR A 330 13.12 -8.26 9.27
C TYR A 330 14.01 -7.95 8.06
N PHE A 331 13.45 -8.11 6.86
CA PHE A 331 14.19 -7.96 5.59
C PHE A 331 15.51 -8.76 5.62
N ASN A 332 16.65 -8.09 5.43
CA ASN A 332 17.97 -8.73 5.39
C ASN A 332 18.30 -9.49 6.70
N THR A 333 17.80 -9.04 7.86
CA THR A 333 18.04 -9.70 9.16
C THR A 333 16.94 -10.69 9.57
N LEU A 334 16.04 -11.05 8.65
CA LEU A 334 14.89 -11.91 8.94
C LEU A 334 15.28 -13.33 9.35
N ILE A 335 16.30 -13.90 8.72
CA ILE A 335 16.68 -15.30 8.92
C ILE A 335 17.61 -15.42 10.14
N PRO A 336 17.36 -16.35 11.08
CA PRO A 336 18.23 -16.54 12.24
C PRO A 336 19.62 -17.05 11.87
N PRO A 337 20.65 -16.74 12.68
CA PRO A 337 21.98 -17.33 12.54
C PRO A 337 21.96 -18.84 12.72
N LYS A 338 22.77 -19.56 11.93
CA LYS A 338 22.84 -21.02 11.96
C LYS A 338 23.27 -21.58 13.32
N ASN A 339 24.29 -20.98 13.94
CA ASN A 339 24.88 -21.48 15.19
C ASN A 339 24.88 -20.44 16.31
N LEU A 340 24.98 -19.14 15.97
CA LEU A 340 24.97 -18.06 16.94
C LEU A 340 23.59 -17.91 17.58
N LYS A 341 23.45 -18.28 18.85
CA LYS A 341 22.20 -18.15 19.60
C LYS A 341 22.07 -16.77 20.25
N PRO A 342 20.88 -16.17 20.28
CA PRO A 342 20.60 -14.99 21.11
C PRO A 342 20.89 -15.27 22.59
N HIS A 343 21.37 -14.24 23.29
CA HIS A 343 21.48 -14.25 24.74
C HIS A 343 20.10 -14.54 25.38
N LYS A 344 20.07 -15.21 26.53
CA LYS A 344 18.80 -15.63 27.17
C LYS A 344 17.86 -14.45 27.54
N ASN A 345 18.40 -13.23 27.64
CA ASN A 345 17.66 -11.99 27.87
C ASN A 345 17.42 -11.16 26.57
N LEU A 346 17.76 -11.70 25.39
CA LEU A 346 17.50 -11.07 24.09
C LEU A 346 16.26 -11.70 23.45
N TRP A 347 15.19 -10.92 23.34
CA TRP A 347 13.97 -11.29 22.63
C TRP A 347 14.02 -10.82 21.18
N ILE A 348 13.37 -11.58 20.31
CA ILE A 348 13.33 -11.31 18.88
C ILE A 348 11.91 -10.88 18.50
N ASN A 349 11.78 -9.70 17.91
CA ASN A 349 10.54 -9.23 17.33
C ASN A 349 10.59 -9.47 15.81
N VAL A 350 9.97 -10.56 15.35
CA VAL A 350 9.93 -10.92 13.92
C VAL A 350 8.88 -10.06 13.22
N VAL A 351 9.32 -9.28 12.23
CA VAL A 351 8.42 -8.41 11.45
C VAL A 351 8.04 -9.12 10.16
N SER A 352 6.76 -9.05 9.79
CA SER A 352 6.26 -9.64 8.54
C SER A 352 6.98 -9.04 7.32
N SER A 353 7.86 -9.83 6.72
CA SER A 353 8.77 -9.46 5.63
C SER A 353 9.23 -10.72 4.90
N SER A 354 9.78 -10.60 3.68
CA SER A 354 10.28 -11.74 2.89
C SER A 354 11.49 -11.35 2.05
N LEU A 355 12.44 -12.27 1.92
CA LEU A 355 13.58 -12.11 0.99
C LEU A 355 13.24 -12.48 -0.46
N SER A 356 12.05 -13.05 -0.72
CA SER A 356 11.85 -13.85 -1.94
C SER A 356 11.18 -13.18 -3.12
N GLN A 357 10.51 -12.04 -2.96
CA GLN A 357 9.61 -11.54 -4.01
C GLN A 357 9.16 -10.09 -3.83
N ASN A 358 9.24 -9.57 -2.61
CA ASN A 358 9.13 -8.17 -2.25
C ASN A 358 9.53 -8.14 -0.79
N GLN A 359 10.32 -7.15 -0.38
CA GLN A 359 10.88 -7.06 0.97
C GLN A 359 9.78 -7.25 2.05
N ALA A 360 8.52 -6.90 1.80
CA ALA A 360 7.40 -7.03 2.74
C ALA A 360 6.73 -8.42 2.91
N GLY A 361 7.00 -9.40 2.04
CA GLY A 361 6.22 -10.66 2.00
C GLY A 361 4.78 -10.51 1.52
N ASP A 362 4.00 -11.58 1.54
CA ASP A 362 2.57 -11.62 1.17
C ASP A 362 1.70 -11.54 2.42
N GLN A 363 0.89 -10.50 2.57
CA GLN A 363 -0.01 -10.33 3.72
C GLN A 363 -1.48 -10.54 3.37
N LEU A 364 -1.75 -11.00 2.14
CA LEU A 364 -3.09 -11.31 1.68
C LEU A 364 -3.42 -12.78 1.94
N ASN A 365 -2.46 -13.66 1.70
CA ASN A 365 -2.61 -15.10 1.88
C ASN A 365 -1.99 -15.59 3.18
N GLU A 366 -2.27 -16.85 3.51
CA GLU A 366 -1.74 -17.55 4.66
C GLU A 366 -0.20 -17.47 4.75
N ILE A 367 0.36 -17.50 5.96
CA ILE A 367 1.82 -17.60 6.12
C ILE A 367 2.30 -18.99 5.70
N GLN A 368 1.61 -20.03 6.14
CA GLN A 368 2.03 -21.41 5.91
C GLN A 368 1.73 -21.90 4.49
N GLY A 369 2.74 -22.46 3.84
CA GLY A 369 2.58 -23.10 2.53
C GLY A 369 2.44 -22.15 1.35
N ILE A 370 2.55 -20.83 1.58
CA ILE A 370 2.56 -19.82 0.52
C ILE A 370 4.01 -19.52 0.12
N PRO A 371 4.40 -19.73 -1.15
CA PRO A 371 5.78 -19.55 -1.59
C PRO A 371 6.37 -18.17 -1.29
N ALA A 372 5.57 -17.10 -1.40
CA ALA A 372 5.99 -15.72 -1.10
C ALA A 372 6.32 -15.50 0.40
N ASN A 373 5.71 -16.31 1.27
CA ASN A 373 5.85 -16.24 2.73
C ASN A 373 6.85 -17.25 3.31
N ARG A 374 7.48 -18.10 2.50
CA ARG A 374 8.40 -19.16 2.96
C ARG A 374 9.50 -18.67 3.91
N HIS A 375 10.05 -17.47 3.68
CA HIS A 375 11.09 -16.90 4.53
C HIS A 375 10.54 -16.41 5.87
N TYR A 376 9.33 -15.86 5.87
CA TYR A 376 8.65 -15.43 7.08
C TYR A 376 8.22 -16.62 7.92
N GLU A 377 7.60 -17.63 7.30
CA GLU A 377 7.25 -18.91 7.92
C GLU A 377 8.47 -19.57 8.57
N ARG A 378 9.58 -19.65 7.82
CA ARG A 378 10.85 -20.16 8.30
C ARG A 378 11.39 -19.36 9.48
N ALA A 379 11.43 -18.03 9.36
CA ALA A 379 11.93 -17.16 10.42
C ALA A 379 11.16 -17.34 11.73
N ILE A 380 9.82 -17.35 11.69
CA ILE A 380 8.98 -17.58 12.87
C ILE A 380 9.33 -18.92 13.51
N THR A 381 9.37 -19.98 12.70
CA THR A 381 9.61 -21.35 13.17
C THR A 381 11.02 -21.52 13.76
N GLU A 382 12.04 -20.93 13.14
CA GLU A 382 13.43 -21.08 13.55
C GLU A 382 13.81 -20.17 14.72
N TRP A 383 13.29 -18.94 14.78
CA TRP A 383 13.50 -18.06 15.93
C TRP A 383 12.85 -18.62 17.19
N CYS A 384 11.65 -19.21 17.10
CA CYS A 384 11.00 -19.83 18.26
C CYS A 384 11.78 -21.05 18.81
N LYS A 385 12.66 -21.66 18.01
CA LYS A 385 13.56 -22.73 18.44
C LYS A 385 14.86 -22.23 19.09
N SER A 386 15.30 -21.00 18.78
CA SER A 386 16.63 -20.51 19.14
C SER A 386 16.63 -19.37 20.17
N ALA A 387 15.58 -18.54 20.21
CA ALA A 387 15.43 -17.42 21.13
C ALA A 387 14.62 -17.80 22.38
N SER A 388 14.83 -17.08 23.49
CA SER A 388 14.09 -17.29 24.73
C SER A 388 12.69 -16.65 24.73
N GLY A 389 12.46 -15.69 23.83
CA GLY A 389 11.17 -15.06 23.61
C GLY A 389 11.07 -14.49 22.20
N VAL A 390 9.95 -14.77 21.55
CA VAL A 390 9.66 -14.30 20.20
C VAL A 390 8.35 -13.55 20.20
N THR A 391 8.36 -12.31 19.71
CA THR A 391 7.13 -11.56 19.42
C THR A 391 6.97 -11.31 17.93
N ILE A 392 5.73 -11.23 17.48
CA ILE A 392 5.41 -10.90 16.09
C ILE A 392 5.02 -9.42 15.98
N TYR A 393 5.60 -8.73 15.01
CA TYR A 393 5.07 -7.50 14.44
C TYR A 393 4.48 -7.87 13.08
N HIS A 394 3.16 -7.91 12.97
CA HIS A 394 2.49 -8.31 11.73
C HIS A 394 1.81 -7.10 11.09
N TRP A 395 2.15 -6.84 9.82
CA TRP A 395 1.48 -5.83 9.00
C TRP A 395 0.17 -6.39 8.46
N ASP A 396 -0.94 -6.03 9.10
CA ASP A 396 -2.30 -6.43 8.73
C ASP A 396 -3.03 -5.24 8.09
N GLY A 397 -2.99 -5.19 6.75
CA GLY A 397 -3.65 -4.18 5.94
C GLY A 397 -2.83 -2.91 5.67
N VAL A 398 -3.54 -1.81 5.39
CA VAL A 398 -2.95 -0.54 4.92
C VAL A 398 -2.54 0.31 6.12
N ASP A 399 -1.27 0.77 6.14
CA ASP A 399 -0.76 1.63 7.21
C ASP A 399 -1.40 3.04 7.18
N GLN A 400 -1.43 3.69 8.33
CA GLN A 400 -2.11 4.96 8.65
C GLN A 400 -1.67 6.16 7.80
N GLY A 401 -0.65 6.01 6.95
CA GLY A 401 -0.16 7.02 6.01
C GLY A 401 -0.65 6.88 4.56
N ASN A 402 -1.17 5.70 4.16
CA ASN A 402 -1.70 5.49 2.81
C ASN A 402 -3.21 5.67 2.84
N SER A 403 -3.68 6.71 2.16
CA SER A 403 -5.03 7.29 2.22
C SER A 403 -6.14 6.44 1.59
N GLU A 404 -5.97 5.12 1.46
CA GLU A 404 -6.90 4.27 0.73
C GLU A 404 -7.10 2.95 1.47
N TYR A 405 -8.09 2.91 2.35
CA TYR A 405 -8.73 1.65 2.74
C TYR A 405 -9.18 0.95 1.44
N SER A 406 -9.35 -0.36 1.39
CA SER A 406 -10.03 -1.03 0.26
C SER A 406 -10.47 -2.42 0.73
N GLU A 407 -11.27 -3.12 -0.07
CA GLU A 407 -11.55 -4.53 0.23
C GLU A 407 -10.25 -5.33 0.25
N TRP A 408 -9.93 -5.92 1.40
CA TRP A 408 -8.71 -6.64 1.68
C TRP A 408 -9.06 -8.01 2.31
N PRO A 409 -9.10 -9.09 1.50
CA PRO A 409 -9.69 -10.38 1.89
C PRO A 409 -8.82 -11.29 2.76
N ASN A 410 -8.14 -10.75 3.78
CA ASN A 410 -7.23 -11.54 4.62
C ASN A 410 -7.82 -12.00 5.96
N LEU A 411 -9.15 -11.86 6.17
CA LEU A 411 -9.85 -12.30 7.38
C LEU A 411 -9.61 -13.78 7.72
N PHE A 412 -9.80 -14.68 6.75
CA PHE A 412 -9.64 -16.11 6.99
C PHE A 412 -8.17 -16.55 7.07
N PRO A 413 -7.26 -16.01 6.23
CA PRO A 413 -5.82 -16.17 6.41
C PRO A 413 -5.33 -15.84 7.82
N HIS A 414 -5.66 -14.65 8.35
CA HIS A 414 -5.16 -14.27 9.68
C HIS A 414 -5.65 -15.23 10.78
N CYS A 415 -6.86 -15.80 10.63
CA CYS A 415 -7.38 -16.74 11.60
C CYS A 415 -6.53 -18.02 11.67
N LYS A 416 -6.00 -18.45 10.53
CA LYS A 416 -5.07 -19.57 10.43
C LYS A 416 -3.67 -19.19 10.93
N ASP A 417 -3.22 -17.98 10.62
CA ASP A 417 -1.89 -17.49 11.00
C ASP A 417 -1.73 -17.37 12.52
N ILE A 418 -2.77 -16.95 13.25
CA ILE A 418 -2.76 -16.94 14.72
C ILE A 418 -2.54 -18.35 15.29
N LYS A 419 -3.22 -19.35 14.71
CA LYS A 419 -3.04 -20.74 15.12
C LYS A 419 -1.62 -21.22 14.82
N PHE A 420 -1.09 -20.91 13.64
CA PHE A 420 0.30 -21.20 13.29
C PHE A 420 1.29 -20.57 14.27
N TRP A 421 1.13 -19.29 14.62
CA TRP A 421 2.02 -18.63 15.60
C TRP A 421 2.01 -19.32 16.96
N TYR A 422 0.82 -19.72 17.41
CA TYR A 422 0.67 -20.47 18.65
C TYR A 422 1.40 -21.82 18.59
N GLU A 423 1.23 -22.56 17.48
CA GLU A 423 1.88 -23.86 17.27
C GLU A 423 3.41 -23.74 17.12
N ALA A 424 3.90 -22.66 16.51
CA ALA A 424 5.32 -22.36 16.37
C ALA A 424 6.00 -21.99 17.69
N GLY A 425 5.23 -21.56 18.70
CA GLY A 425 5.75 -21.19 20.02
C GLY A 425 5.98 -19.70 20.22
N VAL A 426 5.33 -18.85 19.43
CA VAL A 426 5.39 -17.39 19.59
C VAL A 426 4.91 -16.97 20.99
N THR A 427 5.68 -16.10 21.65
CA THR A 427 5.38 -15.61 23.01
C THR A 427 4.30 -14.53 23.00
N GLY A 428 4.30 -13.66 21.99
CA GLY A 428 3.33 -12.57 21.85
C GLY A 428 3.17 -12.10 20.43
N ALA A 429 2.01 -11.56 20.09
CA ALA A 429 1.77 -11.02 18.76
C ALA A 429 1.18 -9.61 18.86
N GLN A 430 1.66 -8.73 18.00
CA GLN A 430 1.18 -7.37 17.85
C GLN A 430 0.90 -7.09 16.38
N VAL A 431 -0.29 -6.57 16.14
CA VAL A 431 -0.74 -6.23 14.80
C VAL A 431 -0.48 -4.75 14.55
N ALA A 432 -0.08 -4.42 13.34
CA ALA A 432 0.13 -3.07 12.84
C ALA A 432 -0.63 -2.88 11.53
N GLY A 433 -1.27 -1.73 11.36
CA GLY A 433 -2.14 -1.45 10.21
C GLY A 433 -3.61 -1.44 10.61
N LYS A 434 -4.45 -0.96 9.69
CA LYS A 434 -5.91 -1.05 9.80
C LYS A 434 -6.43 -1.82 8.61
N VAL A 435 -7.31 -2.78 8.91
CA VAL A 435 -8.03 -3.55 7.91
C VAL A 435 -9.45 -2.99 7.69
N ASN A 436 -9.94 -3.15 6.47
CA ASN A 436 -11.38 -3.29 6.19
C ASN A 436 -12.01 -4.25 7.21
N TRP A 437 -13.30 -4.08 7.49
CA TRP A 437 -13.97 -4.86 8.55
C TRP A 437 -13.35 -4.71 9.93
N GLY A 438 -12.68 -3.57 10.22
CA GLY A 438 -11.97 -3.31 11.47
C GLY A 438 -12.57 -3.95 12.74
N PRO A 439 -13.81 -3.63 13.15
CA PRO A 439 -14.43 -4.26 14.32
C PRO A 439 -14.42 -5.80 14.33
N LEU A 440 -14.69 -6.43 13.18
CA LEU A 440 -14.68 -7.88 13.03
C LEU A 440 -13.25 -8.43 13.16
N SER A 441 -12.29 -7.84 12.44
CA SER A 441 -10.90 -8.29 12.48
C SER A 441 -10.27 -8.08 13.86
N GLU A 442 -10.52 -6.93 14.51
CA GLU A 442 -10.05 -6.68 15.88
C GLU A 442 -10.62 -7.73 16.85
N TYR A 443 -11.91 -8.07 16.69
CA TYR A 443 -12.58 -9.07 17.52
C TYR A 443 -12.05 -10.49 17.30
N THR A 444 -11.77 -10.89 16.06
CA THR A 444 -11.18 -12.20 15.76
C THR A 444 -9.75 -12.30 16.29
N TRP A 445 -8.92 -11.28 16.07
CA TRP A 445 -7.57 -11.19 16.63
C TRP A 445 -7.57 -11.43 18.13
N PHE A 446 -8.41 -10.70 18.87
CA PHE A 446 -8.39 -10.74 20.33
C PHE A 446 -8.83 -12.08 20.90
N ASN A 447 -9.94 -12.61 20.40
CA ASN A 447 -10.48 -13.87 20.88
C ASN A 447 -9.58 -15.05 20.49
N LEU A 448 -9.01 -15.06 19.29
CA LEU A 448 -8.10 -16.12 18.85
C LEU A 448 -6.73 -16.02 19.52
N MET A 449 -6.25 -14.82 19.88
CA MET A 449 -5.04 -14.70 20.71
C MET A 449 -5.27 -15.18 22.16
N TRP A 450 -6.47 -15.05 22.69
CA TRP A 450 -6.83 -15.68 23.96
C TRP A 450 -6.94 -17.20 23.80
N ASN A 451 -7.67 -17.68 22.80
CA ASN A 451 -7.89 -19.10 22.53
C ASN A 451 -7.64 -19.45 21.05
N PRO A 452 -6.39 -19.79 20.66
CA PRO A 452 -6.04 -20.11 19.27
C PRO A 452 -6.67 -21.40 18.73
N LYS A 453 -7.30 -22.18 19.61
CA LYS A 453 -7.97 -23.45 19.26
C LYS A 453 -9.47 -23.28 19.05
N GLN A 454 -10.02 -22.09 19.26
CA GLN A 454 -11.43 -21.83 19.04
C GLN A 454 -11.76 -21.92 17.54
N ASP A 455 -13.00 -22.34 17.23
CA ASP A 455 -13.55 -22.31 15.88
C ASP A 455 -13.71 -20.85 15.41
N ALA A 456 -12.85 -20.45 14.48
CA ALA A 456 -12.83 -19.11 13.90
C ALA A 456 -14.08 -18.81 13.06
N GLU A 457 -14.65 -19.80 12.35
CA GLU A 457 -15.86 -19.60 11.55
C GLU A 457 -17.05 -19.32 12.47
N LYS A 458 -17.20 -20.11 13.55
CA LYS A 458 -18.24 -19.86 14.55
C LYS A 458 -18.08 -18.47 15.18
N LEU A 459 -16.85 -18.07 15.49
CA LEU A 459 -16.54 -16.76 16.06
C LEU A 459 -16.93 -15.61 15.12
N VAL A 460 -16.62 -15.72 13.82
CA VAL A 460 -17.01 -14.73 12.80
C VAL A 460 -18.53 -14.66 12.67
N LYS A 461 -19.23 -15.80 12.57
CA LYS A 461 -20.69 -15.81 12.47
C LYS A 461 -21.38 -15.20 13.70
N ASP A 462 -20.89 -15.51 14.89
CA ASP A 462 -21.38 -14.93 16.15
C ASP A 462 -21.19 -13.40 16.16
N PHE A 463 -20.04 -12.91 15.68
CA PHE A 463 -19.80 -11.47 15.52
C PHE A 463 -20.77 -10.84 14.53
N LEU A 464 -20.91 -11.43 13.33
CA LEU A 464 -21.77 -10.86 12.28
C LEU A 464 -23.21 -10.69 12.79
N LYS A 465 -23.71 -11.71 13.47
CA LYS A 465 -25.03 -11.73 14.09
C LYS A 465 -25.20 -10.63 15.14
N GLY A 466 -24.26 -10.50 16.08
CA GLY A 466 -24.40 -9.56 17.19
C GLY A 466 -23.98 -8.12 16.89
N TYR A 467 -23.18 -7.88 15.84
CA TYR A 467 -22.70 -6.55 15.46
C TYR A 467 -23.45 -5.96 14.27
N TYR A 468 -23.84 -6.76 13.28
CA TYR A 468 -24.57 -6.30 12.08
C TYR A 468 -26.06 -6.70 12.08
N GLY A 469 -26.50 -7.49 13.05
CA GLY A 469 -27.89 -7.91 13.20
C GLY A 469 -28.17 -9.27 12.53
N GLU A 470 -29.24 -9.92 13.00
CA GLU A 470 -29.66 -11.26 12.59
C GLU A 470 -29.90 -11.38 11.08
N LYS A 471 -30.51 -10.35 10.48
CA LYS A 471 -30.95 -10.38 9.09
C LYS A 471 -29.83 -10.10 8.09
N ALA A 472 -28.89 -9.23 8.43
CA ALA A 472 -27.75 -8.91 7.56
C ALA A 472 -26.63 -9.95 7.67
N ALA A 473 -26.45 -10.57 8.84
CA ALA A 473 -25.39 -11.53 9.11
C ALA A 473 -25.21 -12.65 8.06
N PRO A 474 -26.26 -13.38 7.60
CA PRO A 474 -26.07 -14.42 6.58
C PRO A 474 -25.58 -13.85 5.23
N ILE A 475 -26.05 -12.67 4.83
CA ILE A 475 -25.63 -12.01 3.58
C ILE A 475 -24.17 -11.57 3.68
N LEU A 476 -23.78 -11.01 4.83
CA LEU A 476 -22.40 -10.60 5.07
C LEU A 476 -21.45 -11.80 5.18
N TRP A 477 -21.91 -12.93 5.71
CA TRP A 477 -21.14 -14.18 5.69
C TRP A 477 -20.89 -14.64 4.25
N ASP A 478 -21.94 -14.67 3.42
CA ASP A 478 -21.81 -15.05 2.00
C ASP A 478 -20.90 -14.09 1.24
N TYR A 479 -20.93 -12.79 1.56
CA TYR A 479 -19.99 -11.81 1.04
C TYR A 479 -18.54 -12.15 1.39
N LEU A 480 -18.23 -12.35 2.67
CA LEU A 480 -16.87 -12.66 3.12
C LEU A 480 -16.34 -13.96 2.49
N VAL A 481 -17.19 -15.00 2.41
CA VAL A 481 -16.85 -16.26 1.74
C VAL A 481 -16.61 -16.06 0.25
N TYR A 482 -17.42 -15.24 -0.41
CA TYR A 482 -17.25 -14.93 -1.83
C TYR A 482 -15.93 -14.21 -2.12
N VAL A 483 -15.60 -13.19 -1.33
CA VAL A 483 -14.34 -12.44 -1.48
C VAL A 483 -13.11 -13.30 -1.14
N ASP A 484 -13.20 -14.17 -0.12
CA ASP A 484 -12.14 -15.15 0.18
C ASP A 484 -11.94 -16.18 -0.93
N LYS A 485 -13.03 -16.63 -1.55
CA LYS A 485 -12.97 -17.52 -2.72
C LYS A 485 -12.21 -16.85 -3.87
N LEU A 486 -12.55 -15.60 -4.21
CA LEU A 486 -11.89 -14.84 -5.28
C LEU A 486 -10.40 -14.67 -5.01
N ARG A 487 -10.02 -14.35 -3.76
CA ARG A 487 -8.62 -14.29 -3.34
C ARG A 487 -7.90 -15.62 -3.64
N LYS A 488 -8.44 -16.75 -3.17
CA LYS A 488 -7.82 -18.07 -3.37
C LYS A 488 -7.69 -18.43 -4.85
N GLU A 489 -8.72 -18.14 -5.64
CA GLU A 489 -8.71 -18.41 -7.09
C GLU A 489 -7.70 -17.53 -7.84
N SER A 490 -7.47 -16.30 -7.37
CA SER A 490 -6.50 -15.39 -7.99
C SER A 490 -5.05 -15.88 -7.88
N GLY A 491 -4.72 -16.59 -6.78
CA GLY A 491 -3.33 -16.95 -6.43
C GLY A 491 -2.40 -15.74 -6.24
N TYR A 492 -2.95 -14.53 -6.17
CA TYR A 492 -2.18 -13.30 -6.10
C TYR A 492 -1.66 -13.06 -4.68
N GLY A 493 -0.35 -12.87 -4.54
CA GLY A 493 0.27 -12.42 -3.29
C GLY A 493 0.52 -10.92 -3.29
N CYS A 494 0.15 -10.23 -2.21
CA CYS A 494 0.27 -8.78 -2.12
C CYS A 494 1.11 -8.34 -0.92
N PRO A 495 2.17 -7.53 -1.12
CA PRO A 495 2.91 -6.89 -0.04
C PRO A 495 2.16 -5.69 0.53
N THR A 496 2.39 -5.34 1.80
CA THR A 496 1.71 -4.20 2.49
C THR A 496 2.58 -2.96 2.64
N VAL A 497 3.81 -2.92 2.14
CA VAL A 497 4.72 -1.79 2.43
C VAL A 497 4.31 -0.52 1.69
N ARG A 498 3.81 0.42 2.51
CA ARG A 498 3.80 1.89 2.54
C ARG A 498 3.76 2.74 1.27
N TRP A 499 4.03 2.32 0.04
CA TRP A 499 4.25 3.28 -1.07
C TRP A 499 3.46 3.05 -2.38
N SER A 500 2.40 2.23 -2.39
CA SER A 500 1.53 2.07 -3.59
C SER A 500 0.03 2.05 -3.29
N SER A 501 -0.78 2.50 -4.27
CA SER A 501 -2.24 2.47 -4.27
C SER A 501 -2.74 1.06 -4.59
N TRP A 502 -3.02 0.27 -3.55
CA TRP A 502 -3.35 -1.15 -3.70
C TRP A 502 -4.70 -1.42 -4.36
N ALA A 503 -5.66 -0.49 -4.27
CA ALA A 503 -7.02 -0.71 -4.79
C ALA A 503 -7.07 -0.98 -6.29
N THR A 504 -6.25 -0.29 -7.10
CA THR A 504 -6.16 -0.53 -8.55
C THR A 504 -5.60 -1.92 -8.84
N ILE A 505 -4.55 -2.32 -8.12
CA ILE A 505 -3.97 -3.66 -8.21
C ILE A 505 -4.99 -4.72 -7.80
N MET A 506 -5.74 -4.50 -6.72
CA MET A 506 -6.77 -5.44 -6.27
C MET A 506 -7.88 -5.59 -7.31
N VAL A 507 -8.31 -4.50 -7.96
CA VAL A 507 -9.27 -4.58 -9.08
C VAL A 507 -8.70 -5.35 -10.28
N ASP A 508 -7.46 -5.05 -10.65
CA ASP A 508 -6.81 -5.69 -11.80
C ASP A 508 -6.51 -7.18 -11.58
N LYS A 509 -6.29 -7.60 -10.33
CA LYS A 509 -5.81 -8.95 -9.98
C LYS A 509 -6.87 -9.86 -9.35
N ILE A 510 -7.86 -9.30 -8.66
CA ILE A 510 -8.81 -10.07 -7.84
C ILE A 510 -10.26 -9.64 -8.08
N PHE A 511 -10.52 -8.32 -8.09
CA PHE A 511 -11.86 -7.75 -8.13
C PHE A 511 -12.14 -7.06 -9.46
N THR A 512 -12.35 -7.84 -10.53
CA THR A 512 -12.75 -7.27 -11.83
C THR A 512 -13.97 -6.35 -11.69
N PRO A 513 -14.23 -5.43 -12.64
CA PRO A 513 -15.40 -4.55 -12.57
C PRO A 513 -16.72 -5.28 -12.32
N GLU A 514 -16.94 -6.43 -12.97
CA GLU A 514 -18.15 -7.25 -12.79
C GLU A 514 -18.23 -7.85 -11.38
N VAL A 515 -17.08 -8.24 -10.83
CA VAL A 515 -16.97 -8.72 -9.44
C VAL A 515 -17.30 -7.61 -8.47
N CYS A 516 -16.78 -6.39 -8.69
CA CYS A 516 -17.07 -5.21 -7.88
C CYS A 516 -18.56 -4.87 -7.87
N GLU A 517 -19.23 -4.91 -9.03
CA GLU A 517 -20.69 -4.68 -9.12
C GLU A 517 -21.49 -5.71 -8.31
N LYS A 518 -21.08 -6.99 -8.37
CA LYS A 518 -21.72 -8.03 -7.57
C LYS A 518 -21.50 -7.81 -6.07
N MET A 519 -20.28 -7.44 -5.66
CA MET A 519 -19.96 -7.09 -4.28
C MET A 519 -20.81 -5.90 -3.80
N ASP A 520 -20.96 -4.87 -4.64
CA ASP A 520 -21.77 -3.66 -4.36
C ASP A 520 -23.23 -4.05 -4.07
N LYS A 521 -23.80 -4.92 -4.92
CA LYS A 521 -25.16 -5.44 -4.78
C LYS A 521 -25.36 -6.26 -3.52
N MET A 522 -24.42 -7.15 -3.18
CA MET A 522 -24.50 -7.93 -1.93
C MET A 522 -24.50 -7.02 -0.70
N MET A 523 -23.69 -5.95 -0.71
CA MET A 523 -23.67 -4.97 0.37
C MET A 523 -24.95 -4.11 0.41
N ASP A 524 -25.57 -3.79 -0.73
CA ASP A 524 -26.89 -3.14 -0.76
C ASP A 524 -28.00 -4.04 -0.19
N GLU A 525 -27.96 -5.33 -0.50
CA GLU A 525 -28.88 -6.32 0.08
C GLU A 525 -28.70 -6.44 1.60
N ALA A 526 -27.46 -6.42 2.09
CA ALA A 526 -27.16 -6.41 3.52
C ALA A 526 -27.66 -5.13 4.21
N ILE A 527 -27.44 -3.95 3.61
CA ILE A 527 -27.97 -2.67 4.12
C ILE A 527 -29.50 -2.70 4.19
N LYS A 528 -30.17 -3.21 3.15
CA LYS A 528 -31.63 -3.37 3.13
C LYS A 528 -32.12 -4.34 4.20
N ALA A 529 -31.40 -5.43 4.46
CA ALA A 529 -31.73 -6.36 5.53
C ALA A 529 -31.60 -5.68 6.91
N ALA A 530 -30.47 -4.99 7.14
CA ALA A 530 -30.18 -4.27 8.37
C ALA A 530 -31.17 -3.12 8.63
N SER A 531 -31.69 -2.45 7.60
CA SER A 531 -32.69 -1.37 7.75
C SER A 531 -34.04 -1.87 8.28
N THR A 532 -34.28 -3.19 8.29
CA THR A 532 -35.49 -3.79 8.85
C THR A 532 -35.28 -4.33 10.26
N GLU A 533 -34.09 -4.17 10.84
CA GLU A 533 -33.84 -4.48 12.24
C GLU A 533 -34.49 -3.45 13.17
N LYS A 534 -34.78 -3.86 14.40
CA LYS A 534 -35.41 -2.97 15.39
C LYS A 534 -34.46 -1.87 15.87
N ASP A 535 -33.18 -2.21 16.01
CA ASP A 535 -32.15 -1.28 16.47
C ASP A 535 -31.46 -0.64 15.24
N PRO A 536 -31.54 0.69 15.05
CA PRO A 536 -30.93 1.38 13.92
C PRO A 536 -29.39 1.30 13.92
N ILE A 537 -28.75 0.87 15.02
CA ILE A 537 -27.30 0.71 15.09
C ILE A 537 -26.79 -0.31 14.06
N TYR A 538 -27.55 -1.36 13.77
CA TYR A 538 -27.20 -2.40 12.81
C TYR A 538 -27.13 -1.88 11.38
N LEU A 539 -28.06 -0.99 11.00
CA LEU A 539 -28.03 -0.29 9.72
C LEU A 539 -26.78 0.57 9.61
N LYS A 540 -26.44 1.31 10.67
CA LYS A 540 -25.22 2.13 10.70
C LYS A 540 -23.98 1.27 10.51
N HIS A 541 -23.82 0.21 11.30
CA HIS A 541 -22.66 -0.68 11.20
C HIS A 541 -22.50 -1.28 9.80
N THR A 542 -23.60 -1.74 9.19
CA THR A 542 -23.57 -2.34 7.85
C THR A 542 -23.23 -1.31 6.78
N THR A 543 -23.73 -0.08 6.93
CA THR A 543 -23.38 1.05 6.04
C THR A 543 -21.90 1.41 6.15
N ASP A 544 -21.36 1.45 7.37
CA ASP A 544 -19.92 1.69 7.62
C ASP A 544 -19.05 0.56 7.04
N ALA A 545 -19.52 -0.69 7.08
CA ALA A 545 -18.82 -1.81 6.45
C ALA A 545 -18.74 -1.64 4.93
N LYS A 546 -19.83 -1.24 4.26
CA LYS A 546 -19.83 -0.93 2.82
C LYS A 546 -18.87 0.20 2.48
N ALA A 547 -18.90 1.26 3.28
CA ALA A 547 -18.05 2.44 3.10
C ALA A 547 -16.56 2.12 3.21
N SER A 548 -16.15 1.26 4.16
CA SER A 548 -14.75 0.84 4.37
C SER A 548 -14.26 -0.28 3.45
N SER A 549 -15.10 -0.79 2.54
CA SER A 549 -14.78 -1.91 1.66
C SER A 549 -14.99 -1.56 0.19
N VAL A 550 -16.10 -2.00 -0.41
CA VAL A 550 -16.37 -1.90 -1.85
C VAL A 550 -16.52 -0.46 -2.33
N ASP A 551 -17.12 0.43 -1.53
CA ASP A 551 -17.25 1.85 -1.92
C ASP A 551 -15.88 2.50 -2.13
N GLN A 552 -14.98 2.22 -1.20
CA GLN A 552 -13.63 2.73 -1.24
C GLN A 552 -12.84 2.12 -2.40
N LEU A 553 -13.06 0.85 -2.75
CA LEU A 553 -12.49 0.23 -3.95
C LEU A 553 -12.87 1.01 -5.23
N PHE A 554 -14.16 1.34 -5.40
CA PHE A 554 -14.63 2.18 -6.51
C PHE A 554 -13.98 3.56 -6.50
N LEU A 555 -13.97 4.22 -5.33
CA LEU A 555 -13.44 5.58 -5.18
C LEU A 555 -11.93 5.65 -5.41
N SER A 556 -11.18 4.63 -5.01
CA SER A 556 -9.74 4.54 -5.25
C SER A 556 -9.41 4.27 -6.72
N VAL A 557 -10.13 3.37 -7.39
CA VAL A 557 -9.95 3.15 -8.84
C VAL A 557 -10.34 4.39 -9.62
N ALA A 558 -11.40 5.09 -9.20
CA ALA A 558 -11.86 6.31 -9.85
C ALA A 558 -10.75 7.39 -9.88
N LYS A 559 -9.89 7.50 -8.87
CA LYS A 559 -8.78 8.48 -8.83
C LYS A 559 -7.82 8.41 -10.03
N THR A 560 -7.75 7.26 -10.71
CA THR A 560 -6.97 7.12 -11.96
C THR A 560 -7.63 7.79 -13.17
N LYS A 561 -8.88 8.26 -13.01
CA LYS A 561 -9.69 8.89 -14.05
C LYS A 561 -9.76 10.41 -13.81
N PRO A 562 -9.88 11.21 -14.89
CA PRO A 562 -10.10 12.65 -14.78
C PRO A 562 -11.35 12.96 -13.97
N TYR A 563 -11.37 14.13 -13.32
CA TYR A 563 -12.60 14.65 -12.73
C TYR A 563 -13.66 14.97 -13.78
N GLN A 564 -14.92 14.69 -13.48
CA GLN A 564 -16.07 15.09 -14.28
C GLN A 564 -17.23 15.57 -13.40
N ILE A 565 -18.15 16.30 -14.02
CA ILE A 565 -19.41 16.67 -13.39
C ILE A 565 -20.39 15.51 -13.59
N VAL A 566 -20.89 14.95 -12.49
CA VAL A 566 -21.91 13.91 -12.46
C VAL A 566 -23.14 14.42 -11.73
N LYS A 567 -24.31 13.93 -12.14
CA LYS A 567 -25.54 14.14 -11.38
C LYS A 567 -25.69 12.98 -10.40
N ASP A 568 -25.78 13.29 -9.12
CA ASP A 568 -25.98 12.30 -8.07
C ASP A 568 -27.33 11.59 -8.26
N ASN A 569 -27.29 10.26 -8.31
CA ASN A 569 -28.48 9.41 -8.44
C ASN A 569 -29.43 9.51 -7.23
N VAL A 570 -28.93 9.93 -6.06
CA VAL A 570 -29.74 10.01 -4.83
C VAL A 570 -30.32 11.41 -4.64
N SER A 571 -29.47 12.45 -4.56
CA SER A 571 -29.92 13.83 -4.29
C SER A 571 -30.30 14.62 -5.55
N GLY A 572 -29.93 14.16 -6.75
CA GLY A 572 -30.13 14.88 -8.01
C GLY A 572 -29.24 16.12 -8.19
N LYS A 573 -28.36 16.42 -7.22
CA LYS A 573 -27.42 17.55 -7.25
C LYS A 573 -26.23 17.22 -8.14
N ASP A 574 -25.62 18.25 -8.70
CA ASP A 574 -24.40 18.10 -9.47
C ASP A 574 -23.19 18.02 -8.53
N TRP A 575 -22.29 17.11 -8.85
CA TRP A 575 -21.04 16.85 -8.13
C TRP A 575 -19.88 16.83 -9.10
N PHE A 576 -18.71 17.23 -8.61
CA PHE A 576 -17.45 17.11 -9.32
C PHE A 576 -16.63 16.00 -8.67
N VAL A 577 -16.53 14.87 -9.35
CA VAL A 577 -15.93 13.62 -8.84
C VAL A 577 -14.94 13.06 -9.84
N HIS A 578 -14.06 12.18 -9.40
CA HIS A 578 -13.24 11.38 -10.30
C HIS A 578 -14.08 10.40 -11.14
N GLY A 579 -13.84 10.36 -12.46
CA GLY A 579 -14.62 9.54 -13.38
C GLY A 579 -16.06 10.04 -13.59
N ASN A 580 -16.93 9.18 -14.11
CA ASN A 580 -18.30 9.50 -14.49
C ASN A 580 -19.36 8.66 -13.75
N ASP A 581 -19.00 8.11 -12.59
CA ASP A 581 -19.89 7.23 -11.83
C ASP A 581 -20.95 8.05 -11.06
N PRO A 582 -22.25 7.91 -11.40
CA PRO A 582 -23.30 8.69 -10.75
C PRO A 582 -23.59 8.26 -9.29
N ASN A 583 -23.04 7.12 -8.84
CA ASN A 583 -23.12 6.67 -7.45
C ASN A 583 -21.92 7.15 -6.61
N ALA A 584 -20.87 7.71 -7.22
CA ALA A 584 -19.71 8.24 -6.49
C ALA A 584 -20.09 9.25 -5.38
N PRO A 585 -21.03 10.20 -5.58
CA PRO A 585 -21.50 11.08 -4.50
C PRO A 585 -21.96 10.35 -3.25
N ALA A 586 -22.85 9.36 -3.39
CA ALA A 586 -23.35 8.58 -2.26
C ALA A 586 -22.24 7.77 -1.56
N ARG A 587 -21.24 7.28 -2.31
CA ARG A 587 -20.06 6.60 -1.75
C ARG A 587 -19.20 7.56 -0.93
N ILE A 588 -18.93 8.75 -1.47
CA ILE A 588 -18.16 9.80 -0.79
C ILE A 588 -18.85 10.23 0.51
N GLU A 589 -20.17 10.40 0.48
CA GLU A 589 -20.94 10.77 1.67
C GLU A 589 -20.92 9.69 2.75
N ARG A 590 -21.11 8.41 2.39
CA ARG A 590 -20.98 7.28 3.34
C ARG A 590 -19.58 7.21 3.94
N LEU A 591 -18.55 7.32 3.10
CA LEU A 591 -17.16 7.29 3.56
C LEU A 591 -16.85 8.47 4.49
N ALA A 592 -17.33 9.67 4.18
CA ALA A 592 -17.20 10.84 5.04
C ALA A 592 -17.94 10.65 6.39
N ALA A 593 -19.10 10.00 6.39
CA ALA A 593 -19.87 9.73 7.61
C ALA A 593 -19.20 8.71 8.55
N MET A 594 -18.51 7.71 8.00
CA MET A 594 -17.82 6.66 8.78
C MET A 594 -16.63 7.21 9.60
N THR A 595 -16.14 8.41 9.28
CA THR A 595 -14.85 8.90 9.79
C THR A 595 -14.79 9.10 11.30
N ASP A 596 -15.86 8.90 12.07
CA ASP A 596 -15.81 8.87 13.53
C ASP A 596 -15.34 7.51 14.05
N ARG A 597 -14.05 7.21 13.80
CA ARG A 597 -13.31 6.24 14.62
C ARG A 597 -12.29 7.02 15.45
N PRO A 598 -12.28 6.92 16.79
CA PRO A 598 -11.40 7.71 17.69
C PRO A 598 -9.89 7.39 17.58
N ARG A 599 -9.46 6.73 16.50
CA ARG A 599 -8.20 5.99 16.41
C ARG A 599 -7.34 6.40 15.21
N MET A 600 -7.30 7.67 14.85
CA MET A 600 -6.32 8.23 13.90
C MET A 600 -5.80 9.55 14.43
N TYR A 601 -4.57 9.91 14.07
CA TYR A 601 -3.87 11.14 14.50
C TYR A 601 -4.61 12.47 14.17
N HIS A 602 -5.79 12.44 13.55
CA HIS A 602 -6.51 13.62 13.07
C HIS A 602 -7.96 13.70 13.58
N PRO A 603 -8.42 14.87 14.07
CA PRO A 603 -9.82 15.14 14.38
C PRO A 603 -10.81 14.75 13.27
N LEU A 604 -12.05 14.41 13.65
CA LEU A 604 -13.12 13.98 12.74
C LEU A 604 -13.34 14.94 11.55
N GLU A 605 -13.46 16.24 11.83
CA GLU A 605 -13.74 17.26 10.81
C GLU A 605 -12.61 17.40 9.77
N ILE A 606 -11.37 17.14 10.19
CA ILE A 606 -10.23 17.10 9.27
C ILE A 606 -10.37 15.94 8.28
N ARG A 607 -10.81 14.77 8.75
CA ARG A 607 -10.95 13.57 7.94
C ARG A 607 -12.11 13.66 6.94
N LYS A 608 -13.25 14.20 7.35
CA LYS A 608 -14.38 14.47 6.43
C LYS A 608 -13.93 15.36 5.26
N THR A 609 -13.15 16.39 5.57
CA THR A 609 -12.58 17.29 4.57
C THR A 609 -11.64 16.55 3.62
N TRP A 610 -10.79 15.66 4.14
CA TRP A 610 -9.89 14.85 3.32
C TRP A 610 -10.63 13.93 2.35
N VAL A 611 -11.61 13.17 2.83
CA VAL A 611 -12.39 12.25 1.99
C VAL A 611 -13.01 12.99 0.80
N VAL A 612 -13.66 14.12 1.05
CA VAL A 612 -14.27 14.94 0.00
C VAL A 612 -13.21 15.53 -0.93
N ARG A 613 -12.07 15.98 -0.39
CA ARG A 613 -10.99 16.54 -1.21
C ARG A 613 -10.37 15.53 -2.16
N GLU A 614 -10.17 14.30 -1.69
CA GLU A 614 -9.48 13.25 -2.44
C GLU A 614 -10.38 12.59 -3.49
N HIS A 615 -11.70 12.68 -3.36
CA HIS A 615 -12.63 11.91 -4.18
C HIS A 615 -13.67 12.74 -4.94
N GLY A 616 -14.07 13.92 -4.42
CA GLY A 616 -15.01 14.81 -5.08
C GLY A 616 -15.95 15.55 -4.14
N SER A 617 -16.61 16.59 -4.67
CA SER A 617 -17.45 17.53 -3.92
C SER A 617 -18.73 17.88 -4.67
N PRO A 618 -19.82 18.26 -3.99
CA PRO A 618 -20.91 18.99 -4.62
C PRO A 618 -20.40 20.27 -5.28
N VAL A 619 -21.08 20.74 -6.32
CA VAL A 619 -20.76 22.01 -6.99
C VAL A 619 -21.85 23.07 -6.79
N ALA A 620 -21.43 24.33 -6.88
CA ALA A 620 -22.30 25.49 -6.99
C ALA A 620 -22.17 26.09 -8.40
N LYS A 621 -23.29 26.53 -8.98
CA LYS A 621 -23.31 27.18 -10.29
C LYS A 621 -23.66 28.65 -10.13
N ILE A 622 -22.89 29.52 -10.78
CA ILE A 622 -23.22 30.94 -10.96
C ILE A 622 -23.23 31.25 -12.44
N ALA A 623 -24.10 32.17 -12.86
CA ALA A 623 -24.17 32.57 -14.25
C ALA A 623 -24.69 34.00 -14.40
N ASN A 624 -24.21 34.71 -15.41
CA ASN A 624 -24.78 35.96 -15.90
C ASN A 624 -25.09 35.81 -17.41
N ASN A 625 -25.17 36.90 -18.17
CA ASN A 625 -25.43 36.81 -19.62
C ASN A 625 -24.23 36.25 -20.40
N ASP A 626 -23.00 36.53 -19.94
CA ASP A 626 -21.78 36.26 -20.70
C ASP A 626 -21.07 34.97 -20.24
N PHE A 627 -21.25 34.58 -18.98
CA PHE A 627 -20.61 33.42 -18.38
C PHE A 627 -21.56 32.48 -17.64
N SER A 628 -21.19 31.21 -17.60
CA SER A 628 -21.55 30.29 -16.54
C SER A 628 -20.30 29.67 -15.93
N ALA A 629 -20.18 29.72 -14.61
CA ALA A 629 -19.09 29.12 -13.87
C ALA A 629 -19.60 28.06 -12.90
N ILE A 630 -18.82 27.00 -12.74
CA ILE A 630 -19.08 25.92 -11.80
C ILE A 630 -17.95 25.92 -10.78
N ILE A 631 -18.29 26.05 -9.51
CA ILE A 631 -17.37 26.12 -8.40
C ILE A 631 -17.53 24.84 -7.59
N ALA A 632 -16.44 24.22 -7.16
CA ALA A 632 -16.42 23.07 -6.26
C ALA A 632 -15.98 23.52 -4.86
N PRO A 633 -16.89 23.99 -3.98
CA PRO A 633 -16.54 24.71 -2.76
C PRO A 633 -15.61 23.94 -1.81
N LYS A 634 -15.77 22.61 -1.72
CA LYS A 634 -14.97 21.76 -0.83
C LYS A 634 -13.65 21.26 -1.46
N LEU A 635 -13.39 21.57 -2.73
CA LEU A 635 -12.11 21.32 -3.40
C LEU A 635 -11.29 22.61 -3.45
N ASP A 636 -11.02 23.17 -2.27
CA ASP A 636 -10.35 24.47 -2.11
C ASP A 636 -11.06 25.58 -2.89
N GLY A 637 -12.41 25.47 -3.02
CA GLY A 637 -13.32 26.26 -3.86
C GLY A 637 -12.85 26.57 -5.28
N ARG A 638 -12.20 25.58 -5.89
CA ARG A 638 -11.76 25.58 -7.29
C ARG A 638 -12.92 25.93 -8.22
N ILE A 639 -12.65 26.76 -9.24
CA ILE A 639 -13.59 26.99 -10.34
C ILE A 639 -13.32 25.92 -11.39
N VAL A 640 -14.15 24.89 -11.47
CA VAL A 640 -13.88 23.66 -12.23
C VAL A 640 -14.36 23.70 -13.67
N SER A 641 -15.22 24.66 -14.02
CA SER A 641 -15.66 24.94 -15.39
C SER A 641 -16.03 26.41 -15.52
N LEU A 642 -15.69 27.02 -16.65
CA LEU A 642 -16.01 28.40 -17.00
C LEU A 642 -16.34 28.49 -18.48
N ILE A 643 -17.63 28.63 -18.79
CA ILE A 643 -18.15 28.68 -20.15
C ILE A 643 -18.49 30.11 -20.53
N HIS A 644 -17.97 30.58 -21.65
CA HIS A 644 -18.40 31.82 -22.29
C HIS A 644 -19.68 31.58 -23.08
N LYS A 645 -20.83 31.97 -22.51
CA LYS A 645 -22.18 31.66 -22.98
C LYS A 645 -22.47 32.08 -24.43
N PRO A 646 -22.12 33.30 -24.89
CA PRO A 646 -22.40 33.71 -26.26
C PRO A 646 -21.84 32.74 -27.30
N THR A 647 -20.68 32.15 -27.01
CA THR A 647 -19.97 31.24 -27.91
C THR A 647 -20.11 29.75 -27.54
N GLY A 648 -20.63 29.44 -26.35
CA GLY A 648 -20.71 28.08 -25.80
C GLY A 648 -19.37 27.41 -25.47
N LYS A 649 -18.25 28.17 -25.46
CA LYS A 649 -16.91 27.61 -25.33
C LYS A 649 -16.44 27.51 -23.87
N GLU A 650 -15.89 26.36 -23.51
CA GLU A 650 -15.15 26.15 -22.25
C GLU A 650 -13.80 26.87 -22.32
N LEU A 651 -13.46 27.60 -21.27
CA LEU A 651 -12.26 28.42 -21.20
C LEU A 651 -11.12 27.72 -20.48
N PHE A 652 -11.41 26.85 -19.51
CA PHE A 652 -10.39 26.09 -18.80
C PHE A 652 -9.93 24.87 -19.60
N ALA A 653 -8.68 24.49 -19.34
CA ALA A 653 -8.12 23.24 -19.82
C ALA A 653 -8.88 22.04 -19.23
N ILE A 654 -9.11 21.03 -20.07
CA ILE A 654 -9.59 19.71 -19.64
C ILE A 654 -8.36 18.80 -19.63
N ASP A 655 -7.67 18.68 -18.48
CA ASP A 655 -6.54 17.76 -18.29
C ASP A 655 -6.83 16.76 -17.16
N GLU A 656 -6.22 15.59 -17.25
CA GLU A 656 -6.37 14.42 -16.36
C GLU A 656 -6.15 14.75 -14.88
N ASN A 657 -5.32 15.76 -14.57
CA ASN A 657 -4.97 16.16 -13.20
C ASN A 657 -5.29 17.64 -12.87
N GLN A 658 -5.76 18.42 -13.84
CA GLN A 658 -6.02 19.85 -13.68
C GLN A 658 -7.33 20.21 -14.36
N ALA A 659 -8.35 20.48 -13.55
CA ALA A 659 -9.54 21.15 -14.04
C ALA A 659 -9.84 22.28 -13.08
N GLY A 660 -9.52 23.50 -13.54
CA GLY A 660 -9.99 24.72 -12.91
C GLY A 660 -8.95 25.61 -12.22
N TYR A 661 -9.32 26.87 -12.07
CA TYR A 661 -8.57 27.87 -11.31
C TYR A 661 -8.38 27.44 -9.84
N LYS A 662 -7.17 27.61 -9.28
CA LYS A 662 -6.88 27.34 -7.85
C LYS A 662 -5.89 28.33 -7.24
N ASP A 663 -5.96 28.47 -5.92
CA ASP A 663 -4.99 29.20 -5.09
C ASP A 663 -4.01 28.23 -4.43
N GLY A 664 -2.72 28.56 -4.44
CA GLY A 664 -1.66 27.81 -3.75
C GLY A 664 -1.20 28.54 -2.49
N ILE A 665 -1.46 27.93 -1.32
CA ILE A 665 -1.06 28.43 0.00
C ILE A 665 -0.08 27.40 0.63
N PRO A 666 1.13 27.80 1.08
CA PRO A 666 2.09 26.88 1.71
C PRO A 666 1.63 26.37 3.08
N GLY A 667 1.94 25.10 3.39
CA GLY A 667 1.47 24.41 4.59
C GLY A 667 0.13 23.71 4.34
N LYS A 668 -0.04 22.46 4.80
CA LYS A 668 -1.24 21.66 4.46
C LYS A 668 -2.49 22.23 5.17
N THR A 669 -3.25 23.06 4.45
CA THR A 669 -4.55 23.62 4.81
C THR A 669 -5.57 22.55 5.15
N LYS A 670 -6.33 22.68 6.25
CA LYS A 670 -7.31 21.67 6.68
C LYS A 670 -8.55 22.32 7.33
N VAL A 671 -9.72 21.95 6.77
CA VAL A 671 -11.11 22.29 7.11
C VAL A 671 -11.68 23.51 6.38
N TRP A 672 -12.71 23.28 5.56
CA TRP A 672 -13.47 24.30 4.83
C TRP A 672 -14.88 24.39 5.40
N ASP A 673 -15.34 25.60 5.72
CA ASP A 673 -16.74 25.87 6.05
C ASP A 673 -17.33 26.78 4.96
N ILE A 674 -18.54 26.47 4.49
CA ILE A 674 -19.14 27.16 3.34
C ILE A 674 -20.16 28.15 3.86
N LYS A 675 -20.11 29.39 3.37
CA LYS A 675 -21.27 30.29 3.43
C LYS A 675 -21.85 30.44 2.03
N GLU A 676 -23.18 30.36 1.96
CA GLU A 676 -24.03 30.11 0.80
C GLU A 676 -23.65 30.83 -0.51
N ALA A 677 -24.00 30.19 -1.64
CA ALA A 677 -24.07 30.86 -2.95
C ALA A 677 -25.23 31.88 -2.92
N THR A 678 -24.96 33.13 -3.31
CA THR A 678 -25.98 34.18 -3.38
C THR A 678 -25.98 34.81 -4.77
N GLY A 679 -27.01 34.53 -5.57
CA GLY A 679 -27.16 35.09 -6.92
C GLY A 679 -25.99 34.76 -7.85
N ASN A 680 -25.15 35.77 -8.15
CA ASN A 680 -24.04 35.71 -9.11
C ASN A 680 -22.66 35.50 -8.44
N SER A 681 -22.61 35.15 -7.15
CA SER A 681 -21.35 34.91 -6.44
C SER A 681 -21.37 33.68 -5.52
N VAL A 682 -20.18 33.14 -5.26
CA VAL A 682 -19.92 32.06 -4.31
C VAL A 682 -18.78 32.48 -3.40
N ALA A 683 -19.01 32.47 -2.09
CA ALA A 683 -17.97 32.66 -1.08
C ALA A 683 -17.56 31.33 -0.46
N THR A 684 -16.27 31.16 -0.21
CA THR A 684 -15.68 29.97 0.42
C THR A 684 -14.80 30.40 1.58
N ILE A 685 -14.91 29.74 2.73
CA ILE A 685 -14.09 30.02 3.91
C ILE A 685 -13.27 28.77 4.24
N THR A 686 -12.00 28.98 4.52
CA THR A 686 -11.02 27.93 4.79
C THR A 686 -10.31 28.22 6.08
N LYS A 687 -10.15 27.17 6.90
CA LYS A 687 -9.35 27.22 8.11
C LYS A 687 -7.93 26.74 7.81
N ILE A 688 -6.93 27.55 8.17
CA ILE A 688 -5.51 27.25 7.95
C ILE A 688 -4.85 26.90 9.31
N GLY A 689 -4.07 25.82 9.37
CA GLY A 689 -3.37 25.38 10.59
C GLY A 689 -2.22 24.39 10.33
N PRO A 690 -1.29 24.17 11.29
CA PRO A 690 -0.14 23.29 11.10
C PRO A 690 -0.50 21.80 11.00
N VAL A 691 0.42 21.03 10.44
CA VAL A 691 0.10 19.80 9.71
C VAL A 691 -0.22 18.58 10.59
N GLU A 692 0.32 18.41 11.80
CA GLU A 692 0.27 17.08 12.43
C GLU A 692 0.21 16.99 13.96
N TRP A 693 0.43 18.07 14.75
CA TRP A 693 0.42 17.94 16.22
C TRP A 693 -0.08 19.19 16.98
N LEU A 694 -1.10 18.94 17.81
CA LEU A 694 -1.54 19.69 19.01
C LEU A 694 -2.43 20.95 18.89
N SER A 695 -3.35 20.97 19.85
CA SER A 695 -4.48 21.84 20.18
C SER A 695 -4.13 23.26 20.64
N SER A 696 -3.00 23.82 20.21
CA SER A 696 -2.44 25.07 20.78
C SER A 696 -2.37 26.24 19.79
N PHE A 697 -2.83 26.06 18.55
CA PHE A 697 -2.78 27.07 17.50
C PHE A 697 -4.19 27.65 17.27
N GLY A 698 -4.28 28.98 17.28
CA GLY A 698 -5.51 29.74 17.08
C GLY A 698 -6.14 29.53 15.71
N GLU A 699 -7.36 30.04 15.54
CA GLU A 699 -8.13 29.85 14.31
C GLU A 699 -7.73 30.89 13.25
N HIS A 700 -7.25 30.45 12.09
CA HIS A 700 -6.93 31.32 10.95
C HIS A 700 -7.92 31.07 9.82
N LEU A 701 -8.53 32.11 9.27
CA LEU A 701 -9.51 32.02 8.19
C LEU A 701 -8.97 32.64 6.89
N PHE A 702 -9.07 31.92 5.79
CA PHE A 702 -8.89 32.43 4.43
C PHE A 702 -10.23 32.36 3.71
N ARG A 703 -10.67 33.49 3.18
CA ARG A 703 -11.92 33.60 2.44
C ARG A 703 -11.60 33.91 0.99
N ARG A 704 -12.35 33.27 0.09
CA ARG A 704 -12.36 33.60 -1.33
C ARG A 704 -13.78 33.79 -1.81
N THR A 705 -14.02 34.87 -2.54
CA THR A 705 -15.28 35.13 -3.24
C THR A 705 -15.04 35.13 -4.74
N VAL A 706 -15.79 34.28 -5.46
CA VAL A 706 -15.85 34.27 -6.92
C VAL A 706 -17.16 34.92 -7.33
N SER A 707 -17.11 35.95 -8.18
CA SER A 707 -18.29 36.72 -8.57
C SER A 707 -18.33 37.01 -10.07
N LEU A 708 -19.53 36.89 -10.66
CA LEU A 708 -19.79 37.34 -12.02
C LEU A 708 -20.39 38.75 -11.99
N GLN A 709 -19.63 39.69 -12.52
CA GLN A 709 -19.95 41.11 -12.53
C GLN A 709 -20.99 41.44 -13.60
N LYS A 710 -21.63 42.62 -13.46
CA LYS A 710 -22.61 43.12 -14.44
C LYS A 710 -21.96 43.52 -15.77
N ASP A 711 -20.67 43.85 -15.77
CA ASP A 711 -19.90 44.22 -16.95
C ASP A 711 -19.39 43.01 -17.75
N GLY A 712 -19.89 41.81 -17.43
CA GLY A 712 -19.49 40.59 -18.12
C GLY A 712 -18.11 40.08 -17.74
N SER A 713 -17.59 40.41 -16.55
CA SER A 713 -16.30 39.92 -16.04
C SER A 713 -16.44 38.92 -14.89
N LEU A 714 -15.42 38.05 -14.73
CA LEU A 714 -15.26 37.17 -13.58
C LEU A 714 -14.24 37.79 -12.62
N GLN A 715 -14.61 38.00 -11.37
CA GLN A 715 -13.75 38.58 -10.34
C GLN A 715 -13.48 37.60 -9.21
N ILE A 716 -12.25 37.59 -8.72
CA ILE A 716 -11.79 36.78 -7.58
C ILE A 716 -11.22 37.69 -6.49
N ASP A 717 -11.91 37.70 -5.36
CA ASP A 717 -11.52 38.44 -4.15
C ASP A 717 -11.07 37.47 -3.06
N ARG A 718 -10.05 37.87 -2.28
CA ARG A 718 -9.43 37.03 -1.26
C ARG A 718 -9.08 37.86 -0.02
N ASP A 719 -9.42 37.34 1.15
CA ASP A 719 -9.05 37.92 2.43
C ASP A 719 -8.59 36.86 3.43
N TYR A 720 -7.72 37.27 4.35
CA TYR A 720 -7.25 36.45 5.45
C TYR A 720 -7.46 37.16 6.78
N GLU A 721 -7.87 36.40 7.78
CA GLU A 721 -8.14 36.87 9.14
C GLU A 721 -7.56 35.91 10.19
N ASN A 722 -6.88 36.47 11.19
CA ASN A 722 -6.41 35.75 12.38
C ASN A 722 -7.37 35.99 13.55
N LEU A 723 -8.00 34.92 14.07
CA LEU A 723 -8.99 35.00 15.15
C LEU A 723 -8.40 34.75 16.56
N GLY A 724 -7.08 34.52 16.71
CA GLY A 724 -6.47 34.16 18.01
C GLY A 724 -5.10 34.81 18.31
N LYS A 725 -4.63 34.65 19.56
CA LYS A 725 -3.35 35.20 20.06
C LYS A 725 -2.10 34.37 19.69
N SER A 726 -2.24 33.30 18.92
CA SER A 726 -1.10 32.48 18.50
C SER A 726 -0.38 33.11 17.30
N SER A 727 0.93 32.90 17.21
CA SER A 727 1.71 33.23 16.02
C SER A 727 1.16 32.50 14.78
N CYS A 728 1.06 33.22 13.66
CA CYS A 728 0.67 32.64 12.37
C CYS A 728 1.59 31.45 12.02
N PRO A 729 1.06 30.30 11.55
CA PRO A 729 1.89 29.18 11.10
C PRO A 729 2.56 29.41 9.74
N MET A 730 2.35 30.59 9.11
CA MET A 730 2.88 30.95 7.80
C MET A 730 4.01 32.02 7.80
N PRO A 731 4.99 32.06 8.74
CA PRO A 731 6.07 33.03 8.63
C PRO A 731 6.86 32.78 7.34
N GLY A 732 6.94 33.80 6.48
CA GLY A 732 7.76 33.72 5.27
C GLY A 732 7.18 32.87 4.14
N CYS A 733 5.85 32.73 4.06
CA CYS A 733 5.19 31.97 2.99
C CYS A 733 4.88 32.83 1.75
N ARG A 734 4.90 32.20 0.56
CA ARG A 734 4.52 32.80 -0.72
C ARG A 734 3.14 32.29 -1.14
N PHE A 735 2.24 33.21 -1.50
CA PHE A 735 0.94 32.89 -2.08
C PHE A 735 1.05 32.66 -3.59
N SER A 736 0.17 31.90 -4.23
CA SER A 736 0.13 31.79 -5.69
C SER A 736 -1.29 31.62 -6.22
N SER A 737 -1.54 32.09 -7.44
CA SER A 737 -2.77 31.81 -8.21
C SER A 737 -2.42 31.11 -9.52
N VAL A 738 -3.19 30.07 -9.86
CA VAL A 738 -2.92 29.20 -11.01
C VAL A 738 -4.14 29.14 -11.92
N TRP A 739 -3.95 29.52 -13.18
CA TRP A 739 -4.98 29.56 -14.24
C TRP A 739 -4.64 28.57 -15.37
N PRO A 740 -5.28 27.38 -15.41
CA PRO A 740 -5.11 26.41 -16.48
C PRO A 740 -6.11 26.67 -17.62
N LEU A 741 -5.67 27.31 -18.70
CA LEU A 741 -6.50 27.75 -19.82
C LEU A 741 -6.40 26.80 -21.03
N ALA A 742 -7.51 26.63 -21.76
CA ALA A 742 -7.54 25.80 -22.97
C ALA A 742 -6.93 26.52 -24.19
N LEU A 743 -6.09 25.81 -24.95
CA LEU A 743 -5.44 26.25 -26.18
C LEU A 743 -5.88 25.40 -27.40
N PRO A 744 -7.11 25.56 -27.91
CA PRO A 744 -7.66 24.71 -28.97
C PRO A 744 -6.86 24.73 -30.28
N GLU A 745 -6.32 25.90 -30.65
CA GLU A 745 -5.55 26.15 -31.87
C GLU A 745 -4.19 26.79 -31.52
N ALA A 746 -3.34 26.03 -30.84
CA ALA A 746 -2.07 26.51 -30.28
C ALA A 746 -1.11 27.13 -31.32
N SER A 747 -1.10 26.60 -32.55
CA SER A 747 -0.31 27.13 -33.68
C SER A 747 -0.71 28.55 -34.11
N LEU A 748 -1.87 29.02 -33.68
CA LEU A 748 -2.44 30.34 -33.98
C LEU A 748 -2.59 31.21 -32.72
N SER A 749 -2.08 30.74 -31.58
CA SER A 749 -2.22 31.40 -30.28
C SER A 749 -1.02 32.30 -29.97
N ALA A 750 -1.29 33.39 -29.25
CA ALA A 750 -0.26 34.35 -28.82
C ALA A 750 -0.63 34.97 -27.46
N LEU A 751 0.39 35.37 -26.71
CA LEU A 751 0.28 35.94 -25.37
C LEU A 751 0.91 37.33 -25.32
N GLY A 752 0.14 38.35 -24.97
CA GLY A 752 0.63 39.69 -24.61
C GLY A 752 0.68 39.86 -23.10
N ILE A 753 1.78 40.39 -22.57
CA ILE A 753 1.93 40.70 -21.13
C ILE A 753 2.37 42.16 -21.01
N GLN A 754 1.63 42.95 -20.24
CA GLN A 754 1.92 44.35 -19.99
C GLN A 754 1.82 44.68 -18.51
N GLY A 755 2.74 45.50 -18.00
CA GLY A 755 2.77 45.97 -16.62
C GLY A 755 3.69 45.13 -15.73
N GLY A 756 3.90 45.55 -14.49
CA GLY A 756 4.82 44.82 -13.59
C GLY A 756 6.31 44.98 -13.93
N GLY A 757 6.67 45.83 -14.90
CA GLY A 757 7.99 45.87 -15.52
C GLY A 757 8.18 44.89 -16.67
N ILE A 758 7.09 44.24 -17.11
CA ILE A 758 7.04 43.31 -18.22
C ILE A 758 6.28 43.96 -19.37
N ASP A 759 6.87 43.96 -20.55
CA ASP A 759 6.24 44.43 -21.79
C ASP A 759 6.69 43.49 -22.92
N LYS A 760 5.92 42.41 -23.12
CA LYS A 760 6.31 41.29 -24.00
C LYS A 760 5.13 40.74 -24.78
N CYS A 761 5.38 40.43 -26.05
CA CYS A 761 4.50 39.63 -26.90
C CYS A 761 5.20 38.30 -27.25
N ILE A 762 4.51 37.19 -27.00
CA ILE A 762 5.03 35.84 -27.09
C ILE A 762 4.16 35.03 -28.06
N SER A 763 4.78 34.49 -29.11
CA SER A 763 4.11 33.58 -30.04
C SER A 763 4.16 32.15 -29.51
N LEU A 764 3.02 31.45 -29.53
CA LEU A 764 2.95 30.02 -29.18
C LEU A 764 3.07 29.11 -30.42
N ALA A 765 3.25 29.69 -31.62
CA ALA A 765 3.20 28.99 -32.89
C ALA A 765 4.36 27.99 -33.14
N ASN A 766 5.55 28.26 -32.60
CA ASN A 766 6.74 27.40 -32.77
C ASN A 766 6.73 26.14 -31.88
N LEU A 767 5.65 25.91 -31.13
CA LEU A 767 5.49 24.76 -30.25
C LEU A 767 4.61 23.65 -30.86
N ASP A 768 4.33 23.70 -32.16
CA ASP A 768 3.56 22.68 -32.89
C ASP A 768 4.28 21.31 -32.88
N PRO A 769 3.66 20.24 -32.33
CA PRO A 769 4.23 18.89 -32.30
C PRO A 769 4.40 18.25 -33.69
N SER A 770 3.77 18.81 -34.73
CA SER A 770 3.74 18.23 -36.08
C SER A 770 5.10 18.27 -36.82
N GLY A 771 6.08 19.02 -36.31
CA GLY A 771 7.36 19.24 -36.96
C GLY A 771 7.26 20.03 -38.27
N ALA A 772 6.11 20.65 -38.56
CA ALA A 772 6.01 21.61 -39.64
C ALA A 772 6.93 22.80 -39.32
N ALA A 773 7.85 23.12 -40.23
CA ALA A 773 8.57 24.39 -40.13
C ALA A 773 7.54 25.52 -40.05
N PRO A 774 7.73 26.54 -39.20
CA PRO A 774 6.90 27.73 -39.24
C PRO A 774 6.90 28.21 -40.69
N VAL A 775 5.70 28.44 -41.25
CA VAL A 775 5.60 28.85 -42.65
C VAL A 775 6.41 30.13 -42.81
N LYS A 776 7.60 30.01 -43.41
CA LYS A 776 8.48 31.14 -43.74
C LYS A 776 7.92 31.87 -44.93
N THR A 777 6.80 32.57 -44.77
CA THR A 777 6.36 33.60 -45.72
C THR A 777 5.47 34.62 -45.01
N GLN A 778 5.89 35.89 -45.16
CA GLN A 778 5.26 37.15 -44.76
C GLN A 778 5.46 37.67 -43.34
N ARG A 779 5.70 38.99 -43.27
CA ARG A 779 6.01 39.78 -42.08
C ARG A 779 5.00 39.51 -40.96
N ALA A 780 5.41 39.70 -39.71
CA ALA A 780 4.56 39.69 -38.51
C ALA A 780 3.29 40.58 -38.59
N LYS A 781 3.12 41.37 -39.65
CA LYS A 781 1.92 42.17 -39.96
C LYS A 781 0.78 41.37 -40.61
N ASP A 782 1.08 40.25 -41.27
CA ASP A 782 0.08 39.49 -42.05
C ASP A 782 -0.37 38.19 -41.36
N ARG A 783 0.40 37.72 -40.36
CA ARG A 783 0.03 36.63 -39.47
C ARG A 783 0.07 37.16 -38.05
N LEU A 784 -1.11 37.33 -37.46
CA LEU A 784 -1.46 37.16 -36.04
C LEU A 784 -2.77 37.89 -35.82
N ALA A 785 -3.65 37.27 -35.03
CA ALA A 785 -4.95 37.82 -34.68
C ALA A 785 -4.83 39.28 -34.28
N ALA A 786 -5.71 40.08 -34.87
CA ALA A 786 -6.07 41.38 -34.34
C ALA A 786 -6.41 41.21 -32.84
N ASP A 787 -5.59 41.86 -31.99
CA ASP A 787 -5.95 42.50 -30.71
C ASP A 787 -4.84 42.43 -29.66
N CYS A 788 -3.81 41.57 -29.80
CA CYS A 788 -2.60 41.67 -28.94
C CYS A 788 -1.65 42.81 -29.38
N GLN A 789 -1.97 43.56 -30.44
CA GLN A 789 -1.11 44.61 -30.99
C GLN A 789 -1.32 45.94 -30.26
N ASN A 790 -0.52 46.18 -29.22
CA ASN A 790 -0.08 47.53 -28.91
C ASN A 790 1.00 47.91 -29.95
N PRO A 791 0.92 49.06 -30.64
CA PRO A 791 1.97 49.53 -31.56
C PRO A 791 3.36 49.74 -30.91
N LEU A 792 3.49 49.60 -29.59
CA LEU A 792 4.74 49.67 -28.84
C LEU A 792 5.52 48.34 -28.73
N PHE A 793 4.97 47.21 -29.22
CA PHE A 793 5.69 45.93 -29.23
C PHE A 793 6.58 45.81 -30.49
N ASP A 794 7.80 46.33 -30.40
CA ASP A 794 8.75 46.35 -31.53
C ASP A 794 9.31 44.97 -31.90
N GLU A 795 9.32 43.99 -30.98
CA GLU A 795 9.91 42.66 -31.18
C GLU A 795 9.07 41.53 -30.55
N MET A 796 8.85 40.47 -31.33
CA MET A 796 8.17 39.25 -30.88
C MET A 796 9.20 38.23 -30.40
N THR A 797 9.04 37.72 -29.18
CA THR A 797 9.96 36.72 -28.62
C THR A 797 9.43 35.31 -28.93
N GLU A 798 10.25 34.47 -29.56
CA GLU A 798 9.94 33.06 -29.77
C GLU A 798 10.22 32.23 -28.51
N LEU A 799 9.36 31.26 -28.21
CA LEU A 799 9.57 30.30 -27.11
C LEU A 799 10.56 29.20 -27.54
N PRO A 800 11.75 29.09 -26.92
CA PRO A 800 12.60 27.92 -27.11
C PRO A 800 11.92 26.70 -26.47
N GLY A 801 11.86 25.59 -27.20
CA GLY A 801 10.99 24.41 -26.97
C GLY A 801 10.69 24.02 -25.51
N SER A 802 9.41 23.69 -25.25
CA SER A 802 8.82 23.12 -24.02
C SER A 802 9.18 23.70 -22.64
N ASN A 803 9.99 24.76 -22.53
CA ASN A 803 10.44 25.30 -21.26
C ASN A 803 9.42 26.28 -20.65
N GLU A 804 9.30 26.25 -19.31
CA GLU A 804 8.57 27.27 -18.56
C GLU A 804 9.28 28.63 -18.66
N MET A 805 8.50 29.71 -18.73
CA MET A 805 9.02 31.08 -18.67
C MET A 805 8.65 31.71 -17.34
N VAL A 806 9.65 32.24 -16.63
CA VAL A 806 9.46 32.97 -15.38
C VAL A 806 9.85 34.42 -15.59
N PHE A 807 8.90 35.33 -15.40
CA PHE A 807 9.10 36.77 -15.50
C PHE A 807 9.09 37.39 -14.10
N PRO A 808 10.17 38.08 -13.68
CA PRO A 808 10.16 38.84 -12.44
C PRO A 808 9.29 40.09 -12.58
N ILE A 809 8.49 40.38 -11.56
CA ILE A 809 7.65 41.58 -11.47
C ILE A 809 8.43 42.63 -10.68
N SER A 810 9.16 43.49 -11.40
CA SER A 810 10.09 44.47 -10.85
C SER A 810 9.44 45.82 -10.53
N LYS A 811 8.35 46.19 -11.22
CA LYS A 811 7.61 47.45 -10.98
C LYS A 811 6.26 47.15 -10.31
N LYS A 812 6.03 47.67 -9.11
CA LYS A 812 4.81 47.37 -8.32
C LYS A 812 3.61 48.30 -8.59
N GLU A 813 3.82 49.40 -9.30
CA GLU A 813 2.74 50.35 -9.63
C GLU A 813 1.89 49.86 -10.80
N GLY A 814 0.57 50.11 -10.73
CA GLY A 814 -0.38 49.80 -11.80
C GLY A 814 -0.81 48.34 -11.84
N ASN A 815 -1.34 47.90 -12.99
CA ASN A 815 -1.83 46.54 -13.19
C ASN A 815 -0.90 45.75 -14.12
N ILE A 816 -0.84 44.44 -13.91
CA ILE A 816 -0.38 43.46 -14.89
C ILE A 816 -1.61 43.00 -15.67
N SER A 817 -1.55 43.09 -17.00
CA SER A 817 -2.56 42.57 -17.93
C SER A 817 -1.94 41.48 -18.80
N ILE A 818 -2.61 40.34 -18.87
CA ILE A 818 -2.21 39.17 -19.64
C ILE A 818 -3.31 38.87 -20.64
N GLN A 819 -3.01 39.01 -21.93
CA GLN A 819 -3.94 38.84 -23.03
C GLN A 819 -3.58 37.60 -23.85
N LEU A 820 -4.46 36.59 -23.87
CA LEU A 820 -4.26 35.34 -24.60
C LEU A 820 -5.25 35.24 -25.76
N THR A 821 -4.73 35.20 -26.98
CA THR A 821 -5.53 34.77 -28.14
C THR A 821 -5.43 33.26 -28.30
N ARG A 822 -6.58 32.57 -28.39
CA ARG A 822 -6.68 31.10 -28.41
C ARG A 822 -6.74 30.48 -29.82
N GLY A 823 -6.68 31.32 -30.85
CA GLY A 823 -6.76 30.95 -32.27
C GLY A 823 -8.19 30.63 -32.77
N ASP A 824 -9.09 30.26 -31.88
CA ASP A 824 -10.46 29.87 -32.20
C ASP A 824 -11.46 31.05 -32.29
N GLY A 825 -10.97 32.30 -32.24
CA GLY A 825 -11.78 33.52 -32.22
C GLY A 825 -12.11 34.06 -30.81
N ILE A 826 -11.42 33.59 -29.77
CA ILE A 826 -11.55 34.10 -28.40
C ILE A 826 -10.26 34.77 -27.93
N LEU A 827 -10.39 35.95 -27.34
CA LEU A 827 -9.35 36.65 -26.57
C LEU A 827 -9.73 36.61 -25.07
N LEU A 828 -8.80 36.13 -24.25
CA LEU A 828 -8.89 36.18 -22.79
C LEU A 828 -8.02 37.30 -22.26
N GLU A 829 -8.52 38.11 -21.33
CA GLU A 829 -7.77 39.19 -20.68
C GLU A 829 -7.82 38.99 -19.15
N LEU A 830 -6.70 38.59 -18.56
CA LEU A 830 -6.53 38.43 -17.11
C LEU A 830 -5.77 39.64 -16.55
N THR A 831 -6.38 40.37 -15.62
CA THR A 831 -5.79 41.58 -15.01
C THR A 831 -5.67 41.41 -13.50
N SER A 832 -4.58 41.93 -12.93
CA SER A 832 -4.35 42.03 -11.48
C SER A 832 -3.50 43.26 -11.16
N PRO A 833 -3.61 43.89 -9.97
CA PRO A 833 -2.59 44.81 -9.47
C PRO A 833 -1.19 44.19 -9.54
N ALA A 834 -0.18 44.98 -9.90
CA ALA A 834 1.22 44.53 -9.91
C ALA A 834 1.79 44.41 -8.49
N ASP A 835 1.30 45.25 -7.58
CA ASP A 835 1.62 45.16 -6.16
C ASP A 835 1.05 43.86 -5.56
N GLY A 836 1.88 43.19 -4.75
CA GLY A 836 1.58 41.88 -4.16
C GLY A 836 2.11 40.65 -4.91
N TRP A 837 2.65 40.79 -6.13
CA TRP A 837 3.23 39.68 -6.91
C TRP A 837 4.75 39.79 -7.09
N GLU A 838 5.48 38.68 -7.02
CA GLU A 838 6.93 38.56 -7.27
C GLU A 838 7.24 38.09 -8.69
N THR A 839 6.54 37.07 -9.17
CA THR A 839 6.81 36.45 -10.48
C THR A 839 5.54 36.05 -11.21
N LEU A 840 5.57 36.16 -12.53
CA LEU A 840 4.60 35.58 -13.47
C LEU A 840 5.26 34.41 -14.19
N THR A 841 4.68 33.21 -14.08
CA THR A 841 5.16 32.00 -14.76
C THR A 841 4.17 31.56 -15.84
N ILE A 842 4.68 31.24 -17.03
CA ILE A 842 3.92 30.73 -18.17
C ILE A 842 4.44 29.33 -18.52
N ARG A 843 3.54 28.34 -18.53
CA ARG A 843 3.87 26.95 -18.85
C ARG A 843 2.90 26.39 -19.90
N PRO A 844 3.29 26.36 -21.18
CA PRO A 844 2.48 25.77 -22.25
C PRO A 844 2.64 24.23 -22.31
N ASN A 845 1.55 23.51 -22.59
CA ASN A 845 1.57 22.10 -22.94
C ASN A 845 0.75 21.87 -24.22
N ILE A 846 1.45 21.83 -25.34
CA ILE A 846 0.81 21.82 -26.66
C ILE A 846 0.21 20.47 -27.01
N GLU A 847 0.85 19.37 -26.60
CA GLU A 847 0.31 18.01 -26.76
C GLU A 847 -1.08 17.90 -26.16
N LYS A 848 -1.25 18.48 -24.95
CA LYS A 848 -2.53 18.49 -24.24
C LYS A 848 -3.43 19.67 -24.59
N LYS A 849 -2.97 20.61 -25.44
CA LYS A 849 -3.70 21.84 -25.80
C LYS A 849 -4.05 22.71 -24.58
N THR A 850 -3.09 22.94 -23.69
CA THR A 850 -3.29 23.70 -22.44
C THR A 850 -2.20 24.75 -22.20
N LEU A 851 -2.53 25.82 -21.47
CA LEU A 851 -1.61 26.84 -20.97
C LEU A 851 -1.84 27.06 -19.48
N GLU A 852 -0.80 26.92 -18.66
CA GLU A 852 -0.86 27.30 -17.25
C GLU A 852 -0.22 28.69 -17.05
N ILE A 853 -0.97 29.60 -16.45
CA ILE A 853 -0.50 30.92 -16.01
C ILE A 853 -0.47 30.92 -14.49
N THR A 854 0.71 31.15 -13.90
CA THR A 854 0.89 31.19 -12.44
C THR A 854 1.43 32.55 -11.99
N LEU A 855 0.69 33.27 -11.16
CA LEU A 855 1.20 34.44 -10.43
C LEU A 855 1.66 33.98 -9.05
N THR A 856 2.90 34.28 -8.67
CA THR A 856 3.45 33.97 -7.34
C THR A 856 3.70 35.25 -6.57
N GLY A 857 3.10 35.33 -5.39
CA GLY A 857 3.01 36.48 -4.51
C GLY A 857 4.33 36.80 -3.80
N VAL A 858 4.42 38.05 -3.31
CA VAL A 858 5.52 38.45 -2.43
C VAL A 858 5.53 37.62 -1.15
N GLN A 859 6.72 37.35 -0.61
CA GLN A 859 6.85 36.72 0.70
C GLN A 859 6.18 37.59 1.77
N GLN A 860 5.10 37.10 2.38
CA GLN A 860 4.37 37.86 3.40
C GLN A 860 4.99 37.59 4.78
N GLN A 861 5.44 38.65 5.47
CA GLN A 861 5.79 38.58 6.89
C GLN A 861 4.59 38.98 7.73
N ILE A 862 4.11 38.05 8.56
CA ILE A 862 2.93 38.27 9.41
C ILE A 862 3.43 38.42 10.85
N GLY A 863 3.36 39.64 11.37
CA GLY A 863 3.67 39.93 12.78
C GLY A 863 2.66 39.27 13.72
N LYS A 864 3.04 39.08 14.99
CA LYS A 864 2.16 38.47 16.02
C LYS A 864 0.82 39.22 16.20
N ASP A 865 0.74 40.47 15.77
CA ASP A 865 -0.41 41.37 15.94
C ASP A 865 -1.20 41.65 14.65
N ALA A 866 -0.81 41.09 13.50
CA ALA A 866 -1.51 41.34 12.23
C ALA A 866 -2.83 40.56 12.17
N MET A 867 -3.97 41.26 12.35
CA MET A 867 -5.31 40.64 12.37
C MET A 867 -5.89 40.36 10.97
N LYS A 868 -5.53 41.14 9.94
CA LYS A 868 -6.07 41.01 8.58
C LYS A 868 -5.01 41.19 7.50
N LEU A 869 -5.13 40.43 6.42
CA LEU A 869 -4.35 40.58 5.19
C LEU A 869 -5.28 40.51 3.98
N ALA A 870 -5.07 41.38 3.01
CA ALA A 870 -5.74 41.37 1.71
C ALA A 870 -4.76 40.91 0.63
N PHE A 871 -5.25 40.13 -0.33
CA PHE A 871 -4.46 39.69 -1.48
C PHE A 871 -4.87 40.46 -2.75
N PRO A 872 -4.00 40.53 -3.77
CA PRO A 872 -4.35 41.17 -5.03
C PRO A 872 -5.60 40.55 -5.65
N GLN A 873 -6.52 41.41 -6.10
CA GLN A 873 -7.73 41.03 -6.81
C GLN A 873 -7.38 40.63 -8.26
N GLU A 874 -8.02 39.57 -8.76
CA GLU A 874 -7.89 39.15 -10.16
C GLU A 874 -9.22 39.28 -10.89
N VAL A 875 -9.17 39.75 -12.14
CA VAL A 875 -10.34 39.93 -13.00
C VAL A 875 -10.05 39.31 -14.37
N LEU A 876 -10.93 38.41 -14.82
CA LEU A 876 -10.89 37.80 -16.15
C LEU A 876 -12.03 38.34 -17.02
N LYS A 877 -11.67 38.84 -18.20
CA LYS A 877 -12.59 39.29 -19.25
C LYS A 877 -12.41 38.46 -20.51
N VAL A 878 -13.48 38.35 -21.29
CA VAL A 878 -13.48 37.63 -22.58
C VAL A 878 -14.05 38.52 -23.65
N ARG A 879 -13.43 38.48 -24.84
CA ARG A 879 -13.90 39.15 -26.04
C ARG A 879 -13.85 38.20 -27.21
N GLU A 880 -14.84 38.32 -28.09
CA GLU A 880 -14.82 37.67 -29.39
C GLU A 880 -13.89 38.46 -30.32
N VAL A 881 -13.03 37.75 -31.02
CA VAL A 881 -12.10 38.32 -32.00
C VAL A 881 -12.22 37.56 -33.32
N LYS A 882 -11.81 38.19 -34.42
CA LYS A 882 -11.91 37.56 -35.74
C LYS A 882 -11.12 36.24 -35.75
N LYS A 883 -11.80 35.14 -36.06
CA LYS A 883 -11.16 33.83 -36.19
C LYS A 883 -10.08 33.86 -37.28
N ILE A 884 -8.92 33.28 -36.99
CA ILE A 884 -7.85 33.10 -37.98
C ILE A 884 -8.12 31.79 -38.74
N GLU A 885 -8.17 31.84 -40.06
CA GLU A 885 -8.36 30.64 -40.89
C GLU A 885 -7.02 29.93 -41.17
N THR A 886 -6.99 28.60 -41.07
CA THR A 886 -5.81 27.76 -41.35
C THR A 886 -5.99 26.94 -42.62
N ILE A 887 -4.93 26.79 -43.43
CA ILE A 887 -4.83 25.78 -44.50
C ILE A 887 -4.21 24.52 -43.88
N ALA A 888 -4.96 23.42 -43.86
CA ALA A 888 -4.57 22.17 -43.21
C ALA A 888 -3.51 21.40 -44.01
N ALA A 889 -2.37 21.09 -43.37
CA ALA A 889 -1.45 20.05 -43.81
C ALA A 889 -1.62 18.81 -42.93
N LYS A 890 -2.24 17.75 -43.48
CA LYS A 890 -2.23 16.41 -42.88
C LYS A 890 -0.87 15.75 -43.14
N LYS A 891 -0.28 15.13 -42.11
CA LYS A 891 0.73 14.08 -42.31
C LYS A 891 0.31 12.84 -41.51
N GLU A 892 -0.30 11.89 -42.21
CA GLU A 892 -0.33 10.50 -41.77
C GLU A 892 1.04 9.88 -42.06
N ILE A 893 1.65 9.22 -41.08
CA ILE A 893 2.74 8.27 -41.37
C ILE A 893 2.10 6.89 -41.48
N LYS A 894 1.90 6.45 -42.73
CA LYS A 894 1.66 5.04 -43.08
C LYS A 894 2.72 4.66 -44.09
N GLU A 895 3.85 4.14 -43.62
CA GLU A 895 4.73 3.33 -44.46
C GLU A 895 5.54 2.37 -43.58
N LYS A 896 5.63 1.10 -44.01
CA LYS A 896 6.47 0.08 -43.37
C LYS A 896 7.94 0.48 -43.53
N ILE A 897 8.62 0.77 -42.44
CA ILE A 897 10.06 1.05 -42.43
C ILE A 897 10.80 -0.27 -42.73
N GLN A 898 11.65 -0.27 -43.75
CA GLN A 898 12.50 -1.42 -44.10
C GLN A 898 13.71 -1.51 -43.14
N PRO A 899 14.13 -2.71 -42.71
CA PRO A 899 15.33 -2.89 -41.90
C PRO A 899 16.57 -2.34 -42.61
N LYS A 900 17.42 -1.60 -41.87
CA LYS A 900 18.73 -1.12 -42.36
C LYS A 900 19.84 -1.84 -41.62
N ILE A 901 20.23 -3.00 -42.12
CA ILE A 901 21.31 -3.82 -41.55
C ILE A 901 22.60 -3.58 -42.33
N LYS A 902 23.67 -3.23 -41.62
CA LYS A 902 25.04 -3.20 -42.14
C LYS A 902 25.80 -4.43 -41.65
N VAL A 903 26.06 -5.39 -42.53
CA VAL A 903 26.87 -6.58 -42.22
C VAL A 903 28.31 -6.16 -41.92
N THR A 904 28.83 -6.56 -40.76
CA THR A 904 30.17 -6.19 -40.26
C THR A 904 31.15 -7.35 -40.21
N GLY A 905 30.65 -8.58 -40.34
CA GLY A 905 31.44 -9.80 -40.36
C GLY A 905 30.61 -10.97 -40.89
N LYS A 906 31.18 -12.19 -40.83
CA LYS A 906 30.51 -13.40 -41.34
C LYS A 906 29.16 -13.65 -40.67
N ASP A 907 29.11 -13.50 -39.35
CA ASP A 907 27.92 -13.79 -38.52
C ASP A 907 27.52 -12.56 -37.66
N SER A 908 28.02 -11.37 -38.00
CA SER A 908 27.78 -10.13 -37.24
C SER A 908 27.32 -8.97 -38.14
N ALA A 909 26.42 -8.14 -37.62
CA ALA A 909 25.93 -6.95 -38.30
C ALA A 909 25.56 -5.83 -37.31
N ILE A 910 25.19 -4.66 -37.81
CA ILE A 910 24.68 -3.54 -37.02
C ILE A 910 23.35 -3.08 -37.60
N ASN A 911 22.33 -2.86 -36.76
CA ASN A 911 21.12 -2.13 -37.15
C ASN A 911 21.44 -0.63 -37.17
N GLU A 912 21.39 0.00 -38.34
CA GLU A 912 21.77 1.41 -38.52
C GLU A 912 20.75 2.38 -37.88
N ILE A 913 19.56 1.90 -37.50
CA ILE A 913 18.51 2.74 -36.88
C ILE A 913 18.84 3.07 -35.42
N ASP A 914 19.18 2.06 -34.63
CA ASP A 914 19.45 2.20 -33.19
C ASP A 914 20.93 1.97 -32.82
N GLY A 915 21.72 1.43 -33.74
CA GLY A 915 23.13 1.07 -33.53
C GLY A 915 23.33 -0.25 -32.79
N ALA A 916 22.31 -1.12 -32.71
CA ALA A 916 22.44 -2.42 -32.05
C ALA A 916 23.34 -3.39 -32.85
N GLU A 917 24.23 -4.08 -32.15
CA GLU A 917 24.98 -5.21 -32.70
C GLU A 917 24.06 -6.43 -32.85
N LEU A 918 24.18 -7.10 -34.00
CA LEU A 918 23.37 -8.23 -34.41
C LEU A 918 24.24 -9.47 -34.62
N ILE A 919 23.71 -10.63 -34.26
CA ILE A 919 24.29 -11.95 -34.47
C ILE A 919 23.39 -12.76 -35.37
N TRP A 920 23.96 -13.45 -36.37
CA TRP A 920 23.22 -14.34 -37.26
C TRP A 920 22.95 -15.69 -36.59
N ILE A 921 21.68 -16.09 -36.54
CA ILE A 921 21.27 -17.44 -36.13
C ILE A 921 20.89 -18.22 -37.38
N PRO A 922 21.60 -19.31 -37.71
CA PRO A 922 21.35 -20.06 -38.95
C PRO A 922 20.01 -20.81 -38.90
N ALA A 923 19.39 -20.98 -40.07
CA ALA A 923 18.21 -21.83 -40.23
C ALA A 923 18.51 -23.28 -39.81
N GLY A 924 17.49 -23.99 -39.32
CA GLY A 924 17.60 -25.41 -38.98
C GLY A 924 16.95 -25.79 -37.66
N LYS A 925 17.08 -27.08 -37.34
CA LYS A 925 16.45 -27.75 -36.19
C LYS A 925 17.21 -27.50 -34.89
N PHE A 926 16.46 -27.39 -33.79
CA PHE A 926 17.00 -27.39 -32.43
C PHE A 926 16.02 -28.04 -31.45
N LEU A 927 16.52 -28.45 -30.27
CA LEU A 927 15.68 -28.95 -29.19
C LEU A 927 15.13 -27.78 -28.37
N ARG A 928 13.80 -27.62 -28.35
CA ARG A 928 13.09 -26.63 -27.54
C ARG A 928 12.45 -27.26 -26.32
N GLY A 929 12.51 -26.57 -25.18
CA GLY A 929 11.93 -27.00 -23.90
C GLY A 929 12.79 -27.97 -23.12
N SER A 930 12.21 -28.50 -22.05
CA SER A 930 12.85 -29.34 -21.04
C SER A 930 12.26 -30.74 -21.01
N LYS A 931 13.07 -31.73 -20.63
CA LYS A 931 12.56 -33.10 -20.42
C LYS A 931 11.63 -33.11 -19.20
N PRO A 932 10.59 -33.98 -19.18
CA PRO A 932 9.77 -34.15 -18.00
C PRO A 932 10.60 -34.39 -16.73
N GLY A 933 10.32 -33.63 -15.67
CA GLY A 933 11.07 -33.64 -14.41
C GLY A 933 12.23 -32.64 -14.32
N ILE A 934 12.57 -31.92 -15.38
CA ILE A 934 13.57 -30.84 -15.38
C ILE A 934 12.89 -29.51 -15.65
N GLY A 935 13.08 -28.51 -14.78
CA GLY A 935 12.43 -27.20 -14.93
C GLY A 935 10.92 -27.20 -14.67
N GLY A 936 10.24 -26.14 -15.10
CA GLY A 936 8.79 -25.99 -14.98
C GLY A 936 8.02 -26.95 -15.90
N SER A 937 6.83 -27.38 -15.47
CA SER A 937 5.97 -28.26 -16.28
C SER A 937 5.52 -27.62 -17.60
N ASP A 938 5.52 -26.29 -17.65
CA ASP A 938 5.21 -25.46 -18.80
C ASP A 938 6.35 -25.37 -19.82
N GLU A 939 7.49 -25.98 -19.52
CA GLU A 939 8.62 -26.15 -20.44
C GLU A 939 8.56 -27.51 -21.14
N TRP A 940 7.58 -28.36 -20.82
CA TRP A 940 7.48 -29.73 -21.32
C TRP A 940 6.44 -29.87 -22.44
N PRO A 941 6.62 -30.84 -23.36
CA PRO A 941 7.78 -31.71 -23.51
C PRO A 941 8.90 -31.04 -24.31
N GLN A 942 10.13 -31.47 -24.07
CA GLN A 942 11.23 -31.18 -24.99
C GLN A 942 10.95 -31.79 -26.36
N ARG A 943 11.09 -30.98 -27.41
CA ARG A 943 10.79 -31.39 -28.79
C ARG A 943 11.69 -30.70 -29.80
N GLU A 944 11.88 -31.33 -30.94
CA GLU A 944 12.56 -30.73 -32.08
C GLU A 944 11.66 -29.66 -32.74
N ILE A 945 12.23 -28.48 -32.97
CA ILE A 945 11.61 -27.35 -33.68
C ILE A 945 12.56 -26.89 -34.78
N GLU A 946 12.02 -26.59 -35.96
CA GLU A 946 12.75 -26.00 -37.07
C GLU A 946 12.49 -24.49 -37.14
N LEU A 947 13.54 -23.69 -37.20
CA LEU A 947 13.45 -22.25 -37.39
C LEU A 947 14.15 -21.81 -38.67
N ASP A 948 13.60 -20.80 -39.34
CA ASP A 948 14.32 -20.07 -40.38
C ASP A 948 15.49 -19.27 -39.78
N GLY A 949 16.37 -18.76 -40.64
CA GLY A 949 17.50 -17.92 -40.22
C GLY A 949 17.06 -16.49 -39.90
N TYR A 950 17.64 -15.89 -38.86
CA TYR A 950 17.32 -14.53 -38.43
C TYR A 950 18.52 -13.86 -37.76
N TRP A 951 18.53 -12.54 -37.81
CA TRP A 951 19.42 -11.71 -37.00
C TRP A 951 18.78 -11.49 -35.63
N ILE A 952 19.56 -11.58 -34.55
CA ILE A 952 19.13 -11.24 -33.18
C ILE A 952 20.10 -10.24 -32.56
N TYR A 953 19.59 -9.35 -31.72
CA TYR A 953 20.41 -8.38 -30.99
C TYR A 953 21.35 -9.12 -30.03
N LYS A 954 22.63 -8.73 -30.05
CA LYS A 954 23.68 -9.35 -29.23
C LYS A 954 23.41 -9.20 -27.72
N TYR A 955 22.88 -8.04 -27.33
CA TYR A 955 22.53 -7.68 -25.94
C TYR A 955 21.06 -7.24 -25.84
N PRO A 956 20.48 -7.20 -24.63
CA PRO A 956 19.24 -6.47 -24.37
C PRO A 956 19.34 -4.99 -24.76
N VAL A 957 18.21 -4.39 -25.13
CA VAL A 957 18.14 -2.97 -25.49
C VAL A 957 18.54 -2.10 -24.30
N THR A 958 19.44 -1.15 -24.52
CA THR A 958 19.96 -0.27 -23.46
C THR A 958 19.25 1.08 -23.38
N PHE A 959 19.47 1.82 -22.29
CA PHE A 959 19.04 3.22 -22.18
C PHE A 959 19.53 4.08 -23.34
N GLY A 960 20.79 3.95 -23.74
CA GLY A 960 21.35 4.75 -24.82
C GLY A 960 20.61 4.52 -26.15
N GLN A 961 20.21 3.27 -26.42
CA GLN A 961 19.43 2.92 -27.60
C GLN A 961 17.97 3.40 -27.48
N PHE A 962 17.36 3.26 -26.32
CA PHE A 962 16.00 3.72 -26.09
C PHE A 962 15.86 5.25 -26.14
N LYS A 963 16.87 6.00 -25.67
CA LYS A 963 16.92 7.46 -25.82
C LYS A 963 16.91 7.91 -27.28
N LYS A 964 17.51 7.13 -28.20
CA LYS A 964 17.43 7.42 -29.66
C LYS A 964 15.99 7.28 -30.18
N TYR A 965 15.28 6.25 -29.73
CA TYR A 965 13.86 6.07 -30.04
C TYR A 965 13.02 7.27 -29.57
N ILE A 966 13.18 7.64 -28.30
CA ILE A 966 12.51 8.78 -27.68
C ILE A 966 12.78 10.07 -28.45
N ALA A 967 14.04 10.34 -28.80
CA ALA A 967 14.43 11.51 -29.59
C ALA A 967 13.83 11.50 -31.00
N ALA A 968 13.71 10.33 -31.64
CA ALA A 968 13.20 10.20 -33.00
C ALA A 968 11.67 10.28 -33.10
N THR A 969 10.93 9.84 -32.08
CA THR A 969 9.46 9.82 -32.11
C THR A 969 8.81 10.96 -31.35
N GLY A 970 9.57 11.74 -30.59
CA GLY A 970 9.04 12.79 -29.71
C GLY A 970 8.20 12.25 -28.54
N LYS A 971 8.28 10.95 -28.24
CA LYS A 971 7.58 10.36 -27.09
C LYS A 971 8.29 10.79 -25.80
N LYS A 972 7.60 10.73 -24.66
CA LYS A 972 8.25 10.96 -23.36
C LYS A 972 9.00 9.72 -22.89
N MET A 973 10.14 9.94 -22.24
CA MET A 973 10.81 8.89 -21.50
C MET A 973 9.83 8.37 -20.42
N PRO A 974 9.57 7.06 -20.34
CA PRO A 974 8.73 6.52 -19.28
C PRO A 974 9.41 6.74 -17.93
N GLU A 975 8.60 6.99 -16.90
CA GLU A 975 9.10 6.99 -15.52
C GLU A 975 9.69 5.62 -15.20
N MET A 976 10.87 5.63 -14.58
CA MET A 976 11.57 4.40 -14.23
C MET A 976 10.78 3.67 -13.12
N PRO A 977 10.63 2.34 -13.20
CA PRO A 977 10.12 1.54 -12.10
C PRO A 977 10.83 1.86 -10.78
N TRP A 978 10.08 1.86 -9.67
CA TRP A 978 10.48 2.38 -8.35
C TRP A 978 11.79 1.80 -7.76
N GLY A 979 12.38 0.74 -8.33
CA GLY A 979 13.68 0.20 -7.90
C GLY A 979 14.84 0.44 -8.87
N GLN A 980 14.60 0.80 -10.13
CA GLN A 980 15.64 0.72 -11.16
C GLN A 980 16.80 1.68 -10.90
N ALA A 981 16.52 2.93 -10.55
CA ALA A 981 17.55 3.93 -10.27
C ALA A 981 18.41 3.60 -9.02
N MET A 982 17.90 2.76 -8.11
CA MET A 982 18.64 2.29 -6.94
C MET A 982 19.56 1.10 -7.25
N MET A 983 19.40 0.46 -8.42
CA MET A 983 20.14 -0.74 -8.84
C MET A 983 21.20 -0.46 -9.90
N LEU A 984 21.47 0.81 -10.21
CA LEU A 984 22.53 1.21 -11.13
C LEU A 984 23.76 1.63 -10.32
N ASP A 985 24.92 1.10 -10.66
CA ASP A 985 26.18 1.67 -10.19
C ASP A 985 26.35 3.05 -10.85
N LYS A 986 26.23 4.09 -10.03
CA LYS A 986 26.32 5.51 -10.44
C LYS A 986 27.69 5.90 -10.98
N SER A 987 28.73 5.07 -10.79
CA SER A 987 30.05 5.28 -11.38
C SER A 987 30.11 4.91 -12.88
N VAL A 988 29.09 4.19 -13.37
CA VAL A 988 28.98 3.78 -14.78
C VAL A 988 27.85 4.57 -15.45
N SER A 989 28.06 4.94 -16.72
CA SER A 989 27.02 5.60 -17.52
C SER A 989 25.77 4.72 -17.64
N GLU A 990 24.61 5.31 -17.34
CA GLU A 990 23.30 4.67 -17.45
C GLU A 990 23.01 4.14 -18.86
N ASP A 991 23.59 4.73 -19.90
CA ASP A 991 23.36 4.36 -21.30
C ASP A 991 23.78 2.92 -21.64
N LYS A 992 24.61 2.31 -20.80
CA LYS A 992 25.11 0.93 -20.95
C LYS A 992 24.23 -0.11 -20.27
N TYR A 993 23.24 0.29 -19.47
CA TYR A 993 22.37 -0.64 -18.77
C TYR A 993 21.15 -1.01 -19.62
N PRO A 994 20.60 -2.23 -19.46
CA PRO A 994 19.31 -2.58 -20.04
C PRO A 994 18.22 -1.60 -19.60
N VAL A 995 17.36 -1.19 -20.54
CA VAL A 995 16.15 -0.44 -20.22
C VAL A 995 15.06 -1.41 -19.71
N ILE A 996 14.29 -1.01 -18.69
CA ILE A 996 13.15 -1.81 -18.21
C ILE A 996 11.87 -1.18 -18.73
N LEU A 997 11.06 -1.96 -19.44
CA LEU A 997 9.84 -1.50 -20.09
C LEU A 997 8.72 -2.54 -19.98
N SER A 998 7.48 -2.11 -20.22
CA SER A 998 6.36 -3.03 -20.48
C SER A 998 6.49 -3.69 -21.86
N TRP A 999 5.79 -4.80 -22.08
CA TRP A 999 5.78 -5.48 -23.38
C TRP A 999 5.29 -4.57 -24.51
N VAL A 1000 4.28 -3.73 -24.23
CA VAL A 1000 3.71 -2.79 -25.22
C VAL A 1000 4.75 -1.77 -25.68
N GLU A 1001 5.57 -1.27 -24.76
CA GLU A 1001 6.64 -0.32 -25.09
C GLU A 1001 7.81 -0.99 -25.82
N ALA A 1002 8.15 -2.22 -25.43
CA ALA A 1002 9.16 -3.03 -26.11
C ALA A 1002 8.73 -3.32 -27.57
N GLU A 1003 7.44 -3.62 -27.79
CA GLU A 1003 6.87 -3.83 -29.12
C GLU A 1003 6.90 -2.56 -29.97
N ASP A 1004 6.53 -1.41 -29.39
CA ASP A 1004 6.60 -0.10 -30.04
C ASP A 1004 8.02 0.28 -30.45
N TYR A 1005 9.00 0.02 -29.58
CA TYR A 1005 10.42 0.22 -29.88
C TYR A 1005 10.87 -0.70 -31.03
N ALA A 1006 10.55 -2.00 -30.96
CA ALA A 1006 10.96 -2.97 -31.96
C ALA A 1006 10.43 -2.59 -33.36
N LYS A 1007 9.17 -2.15 -33.44
CA LYS A 1007 8.56 -1.65 -34.69
C LYS A 1007 9.29 -0.43 -35.24
N TRP A 1008 9.66 0.53 -34.39
CA TRP A 1008 10.43 1.71 -34.81
C TRP A 1008 11.83 1.33 -35.32
N ALA A 1009 12.49 0.37 -34.67
CA ALA A 1009 13.79 -0.14 -35.06
C ALA A 1009 13.76 -1.01 -36.34
N ALA A 1010 12.61 -1.09 -37.03
CA ALA A 1010 12.35 -1.98 -38.15
C ALA A 1010 12.69 -3.46 -37.84
N ALA A 1011 12.39 -3.87 -36.61
CA ALA A 1011 12.64 -5.19 -36.06
C ALA A 1011 11.36 -5.76 -35.42
N SER A 1012 11.47 -6.87 -34.71
CA SER A 1012 10.38 -7.48 -33.94
C SER A 1012 10.91 -8.09 -32.65
N LEU A 1013 10.06 -8.31 -31.66
CA LEU A 1013 10.44 -9.14 -30.51
C LEU A 1013 10.67 -10.60 -30.98
N PRO A 1014 11.66 -11.33 -30.44
CA PRO A 1014 11.86 -12.74 -30.76
C PRO A 1014 10.64 -13.55 -30.32
N SER A 1015 10.33 -14.63 -31.02
CA SER A 1015 9.50 -15.69 -30.44
C SER A 1015 10.25 -16.43 -29.33
N GLU A 1016 9.54 -17.15 -28.45
CA GLU A 1016 10.12 -18.05 -27.44
C GLU A 1016 11.16 -18.99 -28.08
N ALA A 1017 10.81 -19.55 -29.24
CA ALA A 1017 11.68 -20.47 -29.96
C ALA A 1017 12.93 -19.78 -30.51
N GLN A 1018 12.80 -18.58 -31.07
CA GLN A 1018 13.95 -17.82 -31.57
C GLN A 1018 14.88 -17.41 -30.43
N TRP A 1019 14.32 -16.96 -29.31
CA TRP A 1019 15.12 -16.61 -28.13
C TRP A 1019 15.84 -17.84 -27.59
N GLU A 1020 15.14 -18.97 -27.44
CA GLU A 1020 15.71 -20.20 -26.88
C GLU A 1020 16.82 -20.78 -27.76
N LYS A 1021 16.62 -20.84 -29.08
CA LYS A 1021 17.66 -21.30 -30.00
C LYS A 1021 18.90 -20.40 -29.90
N ALA A 1022 18.72 -19.09 -29.85
CA ALA A 1022 19.82 -18.15 -29.70
C ALA A 1022 20.61 -18.34 -28.39
N ALA A 1023 19.93 -18.71 -27.31
CA ALA A 1023 20.54 -19.01 -26.01
C ALA A 1023 21.29 -20.35 -26.02
N ARG A 1024 20.65 -21.42 -26.48
CA ARG A 1024 21.12 -22.80 -26.21
C ARG A 1024 21.78 -23.51 -27.38
N GLY A 1025 21.67 -23.03 -28.62
CA GLY A 1025 22.17 -23.77 -29.77
C GLY A 1025 21.26 -24.94 -30.18
N THR A 1026 21.84 -26.03 -30.67
CA THR A 1026 21.12 -27.20 -31.22
C THR A 1026 21.19 -28.45 -30.35
N ASP A 1027 22.03 -28.46 -29.32
CA ASP A 1027 22.34 -29.65 -28.51
C ASP A 1027 21.46 -29.82 -27.26
N GLY A 1028 20.58 -28.85 -26.98
CA GLY A 1028 19.66 -28.93 -25.86
C GLY A 1028 20.30 -28.66 -24.50
N ARG A 1029 21.42 -27.91 -24.45
CA ARG A 1029 22.04 -27.50 -23.17
C ARG A 1029 21.11 -26.69 -22.27
N GLU A 1030 21.30 -26.78 -20.96
CA GLU A 1030 20.46 -26.05 -19.97
C GLU A 1030 20.77 -24.55 -19.92
N TYR A 1031 22.05 -24.17 -19.89
CA TYR A 1031 22.50 -22.77 -19.87
C TYR A 1031 23.25 -22.43 -21.17
N PRO A 1032 23.40 -21.14 -21.54
CA PRO A 1032 24.07 -20.78 -22.80
C PRO A 1032 25.47 -21.39 -22.97
N TRP A 1033 26.21 -21.53 -21.87
CA TRP A 1033 27.56 -22.09 -21.85
C TRP A 1033 27.63 -23.61 -21.62
N GLY A 1034 26.52 -24.30 -21.32
CA GLY A 1034 26.49 -25.75 -21.09
C GLY A 1034 25.48 -26.19 -20.02
N ASP A 1035 25.63 -27.42 -19.52
CA ASP A 1035 24.64 -28.03 -18.62
C ASP A 1035 24.87 -27.76 -17.12
N LYS A 1036 26.02 -27.21 -16.77
CA LYS A 1036 26.38 -26.91 -15.38
C LYS A 1036 26.25 -25.42 -15.12
N TRP A 1037 25.56 -25.06 -14.04
CA TRP A 1037 25.51 -23.70 -13.55
C TRP A 1037 26.91 -23.20 -13.18
N ILE A 1038 27.25 -22.00 -13.63
CA ILE A 1038 28.50 -21.30 -13.33
C ILE A 1038 28.11 -19.86 -12.99
N PRO A 1039 28.05 -19.48 -11.70
CA PRO A 1039 27.58 -18.16 -11.26
C PRO A 1039 28.26 -16.98 -11.96
N GLU A 1040 29.56 -17.08 -12.25
CA GLU A 1040 30.34 -15.99 -12.86
C GLU A 1040 29.97 -15.73 -14.33
N ASN A 1041 29.26 -16.66 -14.96
CA ASN A 1041 28.82 -16.55 -16.36
C ASN A 1041 27.47 -15.84 -16.50
N ALA A 1042 26.78 -15.55 -15.39
CA ALA A 1042 25.51 -14.84 -15.39
C ALA A 1042 25.55 -13.63 -14.46
N VAL A 1043 24.62 -12.71 -14.68
CA VAL A 1043 24.26 -11.72 -13.66
C VAL A 1043 23.05 -12.30 -12.92
N GLY A 1044 23.27 -13.31 -12.07
CA GLY A 1044 22.23 -14.00 -11.29
C GLY A 1044 22.25 -13.62 -9.80
N MET A 1045 21.38 -14.25 -9.00
CA MET A 1045 21.26 -14.01 -7.55
C MET A 1045 22.60 -14.15 -6.83
N GLU A 1046 23.44 -15.10 -7.24
CA GLU A 1046 24.75 -15.40 -6.67
C GLU A 1046 25.77 -14.29 -6.91
N ARG A 1047 25.63 -13.54 -8.02
CA ARG A 1047 26.51 -12.40 -8.35
C ARG A 1047 25.94 -11.07 -7.85
N THR A 1048 24.63 -10.97 -7.63
CA THR A 1048 23.99 -9.74 -7.16
C THR A 1048 23.58 -9.85 -5.69
N VAL A 1049 22.55 -10.63 -5.35
CA VAL A 1049 21.95 -10.70 -4.01
C VAL A 1049 22.91 -11.33 -3.01
N GLU A 1050 23.47 -12.50 -3.30
CA GLU A 1050 24.35 -13.23 -2.38
C GLU A 1050 25.71 -12.55 -2.19
N GLN A 1051 26.18 -11.86 -3.23
CA GLN A 1051 27.40 -11.05 -3.20
C GLN A 1051 27.15 -9.60 -2.81
N PHE A 1052 25.89 -9.23 -2.56
CA PHE A 1052 25.48 -7.86 -2.27
C PHE A 1052 26.10 -6.88 -3.27
N GLN A 1053 25.75 -7.00 -4.54
CA GLN A 1053 26.05 -6.04 -5.61
C GLN A 1053 24.75 -5.45 -6.13
N ASP A 1054 24.84 -4.41 -6.94
CA ASP A 1054 23.64 -3.77 -7.49
C ASP A 1054 22.90 -4.75 -8.41
N GLY A 1055 21.57 -4.71 -8.40
CA GLY A 1055 20.74 -5.73 -9.01
C GLY A 1055 20.74 -5.75 -10.55
N MET A 1056 21.49 -4.86 -11.21
CA MET A 1056 21.65 -4.76 -12.65
C MET A 1056 23.10 -4.41 -13.00
N PHE A 1057 23.55 -4.89 -14.15
CA PHE A 1057 24.89 -4.64 -14.66
C PHE A 1057 24.82 -4.05 -16.08
N PRO A 1058 25.84 -3.30 -16.51
CA PRO A 1058 26.01 -2.93 -17.91
C PRO A 1058 25.96 -4.18 -18.80
N VAL A 1059 25.36 -4.07 -19.99
CA VAL A 1059 25.34 -5.20 -20.93
C VAL A 1059 26.77 -5.67 -21.27
N GLY A 1060 26.96 -6.98 -21.41
CA GLY A 1060 28.26 -7.61 -21.66
C GLY A 1060 29.15 -7.76 -20.42
N SER A 1061 28.60 -7.60 -19.22
CA SER A 1061 29.35 -7.78 -17.96
C SER A 1061 29.68 -9.25 -17.63
N SER A 1062 29.16 -10.20 -18.41
CA SER A 1062 29.37 -11.65 -18.27
C SER A 1062 29.87 -12.28 -19.58
N PRO A 1063 31.06 -11.93 -20.08
CA PRO A 1063 31.52 -12.36 -21.41
C PRO A 1063 31.72 -13.88 -21.54
N LYS A 1064 31.88 -14.58 -20.42
CA LYS A 1064 31.95 -16.07 -20.39
C LYS A 1064 30.58 -16.74 -20.46
N GLY A 1065 29.50 -15.98 -20.32
CA GLY A 1065 28.11 -16.42 -20.48
C GLY A 1065 27.60 -16.43 -21.91
N ILE A 1066 28.49 -16.21 -22.88
CA ILE A 1066 28.16 -16.15 -24.30
C ILE A 1066 27.55 -17.46 -24.81
N SER A 1067 26.52 -17.35 -25.66
CA SER A 1067 25.86 -18.49 -26.28
C SER A 1067 26.69 -19.13 -27.40
N PRO A 1068 26.33 -20.33 -27.90
CA PRO A 1068 27.04 -21.00 -29.00
C PRO A 1068 27.11 -20.18 -30.28
N TYR A 1069 26.17 -19.27 -30.47
CA TYR A 1069 26.10 -18.40 -31.64
C TYR A 1069 26.77 -17.04 -31.43
N GLY A 1070 27.21 -16.72 -30.20
CA GLY A 1070 27.84 -15.43 -29.89
C GLY A 1070 26.91 -14.39 -29.27
N VAL A 1071 25.72 -14.78 -28.81
CA VAL A 1071 24.75 -13.89 -28.16
C VAL A 1071 25.04 -13.83 -26.67
N GLU A 1072 25.07 -12.63 -26.09
CA GLU A 1072 25.46 -12.41 -24.69
C GLU A 1072 24.25 -12.03 -23.81
N ASP A 1073 24.45 -12.11 -22.50
CA ASP A 1073 23.44 -11.82 -21.46
C ASP A 1073 22.13 -12.61 -21.64
N MET A 1074 22.21 -13.86 -22.13
CA MET A 1074 21.05 -14.76 -22.29
C MET A 1074 20.67 -15.47 -20.97
N ALA A 1075 21.34 -15.15 -19.86
CA ALA A 1075 21.11 -15.73 -18.54
C ALA A 1075 21.37 -14.67 -17.45
N GLY A 1076 20.32 -14.17 -16.82
CA GLY A 1076 20.37 -13.14 -15.77
C GLY A 1076 20.32 -11.69 -16.29
N ASN A 1077 20.69 -10.76 -15.41
CA ASN A 1077 20.60 -9.30 -15.57
C ASN A 1077 19.15 -8.79 -15.58
N VAL A 1078 18.41 -9.08 -16.66
CA VAL A 1078 16.98 -8.75 -16.82
C VAL A 1078 16.24 -9.91 -17.45
N TRP A 1079 15.00 -10.13 -17.00
CA TRP A 1079 14.05 -10.96 -17.74
C TRP A 1079 13.75 -10.30 -19.08
N GLU A 1080 13.59 -11.08 -20.15
CA GLU A 1080 13.38 -10.54 -21.49
C GLU A 1080 12.02 -10.87 -22.08
N TRP A 1081 11.32 -9.83 -22.55
CA TRP A 1081 10.09 -9.98 -23.31
C TRP A 1081 10.32 -10.69 -24.65
N VAL A 1082 9.48 -11.67 -24.92
CA VAL A 1082 9.31 -12.30 -26.24
C VAL A 1082 7.92 -12.01 -26.81
N ALA A 1083 7.70 -12.29 -28.10
CA ALA A 1083 6.46 -11.99 -28.79
C ALA A 1083 5.27 -12.84 -28.30
N ASP A 1084 5.51 -14.07 -27.88
CA ASP A 1084 4.51 -15.10 -27.60
C ASP A 1084 3.61 -14.74 -26.41
N TRP A 1085 2.33 -15.10 -26.55
CA TRP A 1085 1.43 -15.19 -25.41
C TRP A 1085 1.76 -16.43 -24.55
N TYR A 1086 1.62 -16.31 -23.24
CA TYR A 1086 1.83 -17.43 -22.33
C TYR A 1086 0.62 -18.35 -22.33
N GLU A 1087 0.88 -19.63 -22.55
CA GLU A 1087 -0.04 -20.72 -22.25
C GLU A 1087 0.79 -21.88 -21.67
N GLN A 1088 0.29 -22.44 -20.57
CA GLN A 1088 1.00 -23.45 -19.78
C GLN A 1088 1.34 -24.70 -20.62
N ASP A 1089 0.39 -25.18 -21.42
CA ASP A 1089 0.51 -26.44 -22.16
C ASP A 1089 0.92 -26.28 -23.63
N TYR A 1090 1.30 -25.06 -24.06
CA TYR A 1090 1.54 -24.74 -25.47
C TYR A 1090 2.58 -25.66 -26.14
N TYR A 1091 3.63 -26.07 -25.42
CA TYR A 1091 4.71 -26.87 -26.02
C TYR A 1091 4.22 -28.23 -26.52
N LYS A 1092 3.18 -28.80 -25.90
CA LYS A 1092 2.53 -30.05 -26.33
C LYS A 1092 1.95 -29.96 -27.74
N ASN A 1093 1.36 -28.80 -28.08
CA ASN A 1093 0.57 -28.63 -29.31
C ASN A 1093 1.17 -27.63 -30.31
N SER A 1094 2.27 -26.97 -29.96
CA SER A 1094 2.90 -25.96 -30.80
C SER A 1094 3.31 -26.45 -32.21
N PRO A 1095 3.34 -25.57 -33.23
CA PRO A 1095 3.83 -25.91 -34.56
C PRO A 1095 5.30 -26.36 -34.55
N ALA A 1096 5.67 -27.28 -35.44
CA ALA A 1096 7.05 -27.78 -35.56
C ALA A 1096 8.00 -26.82 -36.31
N LYS A 1097 7.45 -25.89 -37.10
CA LYS A 1097 8.22 -24.89 -37.85
C LYS A 1097 7.80 -23.48 -37.43
N ASN A 1098 8.76 -22.64 -37.06
CA ASN A 1098 8.57 -21.22 -36.67
C ASN A 1098 7.39 -20.95 -35.72
N PRO A 1099 7.25 -21.66 -34.57
CA PRO A 1099 6.14 -21.43 -33.65
C PRO A 1099 6.14 -19.98 -33.13
N GLN A 1100 4.95 -19.36 -33.06
CA GLN A 1100 4.75 -17.94 -32.70
C GLN A 1100 4.01 -17.75 -31.36
N GLY A 1101 3.77 -18.84 -30.63
CA GLY A 1101 2.90 -18.83 -29.46
C GLY A 1101 1.42 -18.98 -29.82
N PRO A 1102 0.53 -18.96 -28.82
CA PRO A 1102 -0.91 -18.76 -29.01
C PRO A 1102 -1.22 -17.40 -29.62
N GLU A 1103 -2.36 -17.26 -30.30
CA GLU A 1103 -2.77 -15.99 -30.92
C GLU A 1103 -3.11 -14.89 -29.90
N ASN A 1104 -3.61 -15.26 -28.73
CA ASN A 1104 -4.04 -14.37 -27.66
C ASN A 1104 -3.77 -14.96 -26.27
N GLY A 1105 -3.79 -14.13 -25.22
CA GLY A 1105 -3.59 -14.56 -23.84
C GLY A 1105 -3.69 -13.41 -22.85
N ALA A 1106 -3.67 -13.73 -21.55
CA ALA A 1106 -3.67 -12.73 -20.47
C ALA A 1106 -2.26 -12.21 -20.14
N ASN A 1107 -1.24 -13.04 -20.35
CA ASN A 1107 0.15 -12.77 -20.01
C ASN A 1107 1.07 -13.04 -21.20
N LYS A 1108 2.17 -12.29 -21.29
CA LYS A 1108 3.26 -12.53 -22.24
C LYS A 1108 4.37 -13.33 -21.57
N VAL A 1109 5.19 -13.99 -22.38
CA VAL A 1109 6.31 -14.80 -21.89
C VAL A 1109 7.55 -13.94 -21.65
N LEU A 1110 8.27 -14.26 -20.59
CA LEU A 1110 9.59 -13.76 -20.24
C LEU A 1110 10.61 -14.90 -20.26
N ARG A 1111 11.85 -14.59 -20.68
CA ARG A 1111 12.97 -15.54 -20.80
C ARG A 1111 14.24 -15.02 -20.13
N GLY A 1112 15.14 -15.92 -19.73
CA GLY A 1112 16.52 -15.60 -19.34
C GLY A 1112 16.81 -15.39 -17.84
N GLY A 1113 15.83 -15.04 -17.01
CA GLY A 1113 16.08 -14.72 -15.59
C GLY A 1113 16.64 -13.31 -15.39
N ASP A 1114 16.44 -12.72 -14.21
CA ASP A 1114 17.05 -11.43 -13.84
C ASP A 1114 18.08 -11.56 -12.72
N GLY A 1115 18.74 -10.45 -12.40
CA GLY A 1115 19.76 -10.36 -11.34
C GLY A 1115 19.37 -10.95 -9.98
N VAL A 1116 18.10 -10.96 -9.59
CA VAL A 1116 17.66 -11.38 -8.25
C VAL A 1116 17.07 -12.80 -8.21
N TRP A 1117 17.18 -13.58 -9.28
CA TRP A 1117 16.70 -14.97 -9.33
C TRP A 1117 17.84 -15.97 -9.40
N SER A 1118 17.60 -17.17 -8.86
CA SER A 1118 18.57 -18.26 -8.81
C SER A 1118 18.76 -18.92 -10.18
N GLU A 1119 19.75 -19.82 -10.24
CA GLU A 1119 20.09 -20.71 -11.36
C GLU A 1119 18.89 -21.36 -12.07
N ASP A 1120 17.81 -21.68 -11.36
CA ASP A 1120 16.62 -22.33 -11.93
C ASP A 1120 15.89 -21.45 -12.96
N CYS A 1121 15.92 -20.14 -12.75
CA CYS A 1121 15.30 -19.14 -13.62
C CYS A 1121 16.21 -18.70 -14.77
N ALA A 1122 17.52 -18.94 -14.65
CA ALA A 1122 18.54 -18.56 -15.64
C ALA A 1122 18.72 -19.62 -16.75
N ARG A 1123 17.98 -20.72 -16.69
CA ARG A 1123 18.01 -21.77 -17.73
C ARG A 1123 17.43 -21.25 -19.05
N SER A 1124 18.01 -21.71 -20.15
CA SER A 1124 17.64 -21.33 -21.51
C SER A 1124 16.18 -21.67 -21.84
N ALA A 1125 15.63 -22.70 -21.20
CA ALA A 1125 14.25 -23.17 -21.39
C ALA A 1125 13.27 -22.59 -20.36
N ALA A 1126 13.73 -21.85 -19.34
CA ALA A 1126 12.88 -21.31 -18.28
C ALA A 1126 11.84 -20.33 -18.84
N ARG A 1127 10.60 -20.46 -18.38
CA ARG A 1127 9.49 -19.57 -18.75
C ARG A 1127 9.03 -18.82 -17.50
N PHE A 1128 8.72 -17.54 -17.67
CA PHE A 1128 7.97 -16.78 -16.69
C PHE A 1128 6.85 -16.02 -17.40
N LEU A 1129 5.74 -15.78 -16.70
CA LEU A 1129 4.56 -15.12 -17.27
C LEU A 1129 4.38 -13.75 -16.63
N CYS A 1130 4.10 -12.74 -17.44
CA CYS A 1130 3.88 -11.38 -16.92
C CYS A 1130 2.83 -10.64 -17.77
N PRO A 1131 1.94 -9.84 -17.16
CA PRO A 1131 0.97 -9.05 -17.91
C PRO A 1131 1.66 -8.05 -18.84
N PRO A 1132 1.18 -7.84 -20.08
CA PRO A 1132 1.89 -7.04 -21.08
C PRO A 1132 2.05 -5.56 -20.74
N LYS A 1133 1.23 -5.02 -19.83
CA LYS A 1133 1.29 -3.62 -19.37
C LYS A 1133 2.06 -3.43 -18.06
N ALA A 1134 2.49 -4.50 -17.41
CA ALA A 1134 3.21 -4.41 -16.14
C ALA A 1134 4.63 -3.86 -16.35
N ARG A 1135 5.07 -2.99 -15.44
CA ARG A 1135 6.45 -2.44 -15.40
C ARG A 1135 7.20 -2.76 -14.11
N ASP A 1136 6.48 -3.02 -13.02
CA ASP A 1136 7.07 -3.02 -11.66
C ASP A 1136 7.11 -4.41 -11.00
N TYR A 1137 6.66 -5.47 -11.69
CA TYR A 1137 6.53 -6.80 -11.10
C TYR A 1137 7.87 -7.55 -11.02
N VAL A 1138 8.68 -7.44 -12.07
CA VAL A 1138 10.05 -8.02 -12.21
C VAL A 1138 10.87 -7.15 -13.16
N LYS A 1139 12.20 -7.30 -13.21
CA LYS A 1139 13.05 -6.48 -14.09
C LYS A 1139 12.96 -6.94 -15.53
N THR A 1140 12.05 -6.35 -16.31
CA THR A 1140 11.76 -6.75 -17.69
C THR A 1140 12.43 -5.87 -18.75
N GLY A 1141 13.54 -6.35 -19.30
CA GLY A 1141 14.12 -5.85 -20.54
C GLY A 1141 13.59 -6.60 -21.77
N PHE A 1142 14.27 -6.44 -22.89
CA PHE A 1142 13.95 -7.13 -24.13
C PHE A 1142 15.10 -7.01 -25.13
N ARG A 1143 15.07 -7.83 -26.17
CA ARG A 1143 15.95 -7.71 -27.35
C ARG A 1143 15.12 -7.93 -28.62
N CYS A 1144 15.67 -7.57 -29.78
CA CYS A 1144 14.95 -7.63 -31.04
C CYS A 1144 15.54 -8.64 -32.02
N VAL A 1145 14.73 -9.08 -32.98
CA VAL A 1145 15.10 -9.91 -34.14
C VAL A 1145 14.71 -9.25 -35.46
N ILE A 1146 15.43 -9.59 -36.52
CA ILE A 1146 15.12 -9.22 -37.90
C ILE A 1146 15.19 -10.49 -38.76
N VAL A 1147 14.05 -10.90 -39.32
CA VAL A 1147 13.94 -12.09 -40.17
C VAL A 1147 14.37 -11.72 -41.59
N SER A 1148 15.29 -12.48 -42.20
CA SER A 1148 15.67 -12.24 -43.60
C SER A 1148 14.59 -12.77 -44.53
N ALA A 1149 14.11 -11.93 -45.46
CA ALA A 1149 13.22 -12.35 -46.53
C ALA A 1149 13.92 -13.14 -47.64
N ASP A 1150 15.26 -13.09 -47.69
CA ASP A 1150 16.11 -13.80 -48.65
C ASP A 1150 17.12 -14.68 -47.90
N GLN A 1151 16.92 -16.00 -47.93
CA GLN A 1151 17.84 -16.97 -47.30
C GLN A 1151 19.18 -17.14 -48.05
N ASN A 1152 19.41 -16.34 -49.10
CA ASN A 1152 20.55 -16.45 -50.03
C ASN A 1152 21.43 -15.17 -50.11
N LYS A 1153 21.28 -14.19 -49.22
CA LYS A 1153 22.10 -12.97 -49.20
C LYS A 1153 22.58 -12.58 -47.81
#